data_AF-A0A1L8R9E2-F1
#
_entry.id   AF-A0A1L8R9E2-F1
#
_cell.length_a   1.000
_cell.length_b   1.000
_cell.length_c   1.000
_cell.angle_alpha   90.00
_cell.angle_beta   90.00
_cell.angle_gamma   90.00
#
_symmetry.space_group_name_H-M   'P 1'
#
loop_
_entity.id
_entity.type
_entity.pdbx_description
1 polymer ?
#
loop_
_entity_poly.entity_id
_entity_poly.type
_entity_poly.pdbx_seq_one_letter_code
_entity_poly.pdbx_strand_id
1 'polypeptide(L)'
;MAGFLTLAVSKPAAAAEETYKIGTDITFAPFEFQNDQNEYVGIDIDLLKAIAKDQNFQIELKPLGFDSSIQGVQSNQLDAMIAGMSITDERKKSFDFSDPYYDSGIQMAVKKGNEKIKDYNDLKGKTVGAKVGTESATFLEENKEKYGFDIKLYDAADALYGSLNNDTVQAIFDDEPVLGYAVTQGQPLQLVGEKEKGNSYGFAVKKGKNAELLEKFNAGLKDLKANGEYDKIVAKYVAKSDDEAATAMKKIEPKKSEYVIASDTAFAPFEFQNTDNKYEGIDVDLLNKAAEMQGFNLKWNHIGFAGAVQAVQGNQADAMIAGMTITDERKESFDFSDPYFESGIQLAIKKGNDEIKSYADLKGKKVGAKIGTESADFLQKNKDKYGYTIKQYDTADGLYDSVRGGQIDAIMDDYPVIGYAISQGQELATPIKRESGGSYGFAVKKGQSPELLEMFNEALKEMKRTGEYDKILDKYIADGNEQKKSTVDESTIGGLLKNNWKVLLEGLWKTITLALISFALALVIGVIFGLFSVAPIKGLRIFASIYVDIIRGIPMMVLAFFIFFGLSDAIGVTIPDYTAGVITLTLNASAYIAEIVRGGINAVPVGQMEASRSLGLGYTHTMRKIILPQAIKIMIPSFVNQFVISLKDTTIISVIGVVELLQTGKIIVARNMQSTYVYLIVGVMYLIVITALTRLAKVLEKKVK
;
A
#
# COMPACT_ATOMS: atom_id res chain seq x y z
N MET A 1 14.32 50.60 -56.18
CA MET A 1 14.83 49.35 -55.58
C MET A 1 14.21 49.20 -54.21
N ALA A 2 13.33 48.21 -54.04
CA ALA A 2 12.98 47.53 -52.79
C ALA A 2 11.66 46.77 -53.03
N GLY A 3 11.79 45.52 -53.48
CA GLY A 3 10.66 44.59 -53.50
C GLY A 3 10.45 44.03 -52.10
N PHE A 4 9.22 44.08 -51.62
CA PHE A 4 8.81 43.43 -50.37
C PHE A 4 8.56 41.93 -50.65
N LEU A 5 9.43 41.07 -50.12
CA LEU A 5 9.21 39.63 -50.02
C LEU A 5 8.34 39.36 -48.79
N THR A 6 7.11 38.92 -48.98
CA THR A 6 6.31 38.22 -47.96
C THR A 6 6.58 36.72 -48.06
N LEU A 7 7.29 36.18 -47.06
CA LEU A 7 7.48 34.75 -46.85
C LEU A 7 6.15 34.11 -46.41
N ALA A 8 5.56 33.29 -47.27
CA ALA A 8 4.47 32.40 -46.91
C ALA A 8 5.05 31.18 -46.17
N VAL A 9 4.67 31.01 -44.90
CA VAL A 9 4.95 29.79 -44.13
C VAL A 9 3.99 28.71 -44.61
N SER A 10 4.51 27.69 -45.29
CA SER A 10 3.77 26.49 -45.66
C SER A 10 3.45 25.66 -44.42
N LYS A 11 2.16 25.40 -44.17
CA LYS A 11 1.69 24.33 -43.26
C LYS A 11 2.28 22.98 -43.71
N PRO A 12 2.70 22.08 -42.80
CA PRO A 12 3.04 20.72 -43.19
C PRO A 12 1.78 20.01 -43.70
N ALA A 13 1.91 19.24 -44.78
CA ALA A 13 0.85 18.35 -45.26
C ALA A 13 0.58 17.27 -44.19
N ALA A 14 -0.68 17.10 -43.81
CA ALA A 14 -1.13 15.98 -42.99
C ALA A 14 -0.84 14.67 -43.74
N ALA A 15 -0.19 13.70 -43.09
CA ALA A 15 -0.02 12.35 -43.62
C ALA A 15 -1.40 11.75 -43.92
N ALA A 16 -1.54 11.09 -45.06
CA ALA A 16 -2.78 10.42 -45.44
C ALA A 16 -3.07 9.28 -44.44
N GLU A 17 -4.27 9.27 -43.84
CA GLU A 17 -4.71 8.22 -42.92
C GLU A 17 -4.87 6.89 -43.66
N GLU A 18 -4.21 5.85 -43.15
CA GLU A 18 -4.21 4.50 -43.72
C GLU A 18 -5.54 3.80 -43.41
N THR A 19 -6.18 3.21 -44.43
CA THR A 19 -7.50 2.54 -44.31
C THR A 19 -7.33 1.02 -44.41
N TYR A 20 -7.76 0.28 -43.38
CA TYR A 20 -7.66 -1.18 -43.32
C TYR A 20 -9.03 -1.86 -43.52
N LYS A 21 -9.05 -2.94 -44.31
CA LYS A 21 -10.23 -3.78 -44.55
C LYS A 21 -10.34 -4.85 -43.47
N ILE A 22 -11.33 -4.74 -42.59
CA ILE A 22 -11.48 -5.63 -41.43
C ILE A 22 -12.69 -6.54 -41.64
N GLY A 23 -12.46 -7.84 -41.69
CA GLY A 23 -13.52 -8.86 -41.70
C GLY A 23 -14.18 -8.98 -40.33
N THR A 24 -15.49 -9.24 -40.31
CA THR A 24 -16.23 -9.54 -39.08
C THR A 24 -17.36 -10.54 -39.36
N ASP A 25 -17.92 -11.14 -38.31
CA ASP A 25 -19.10 -12.00 -38.43
C ASP A 25 -20.38 -11.19 -38.65
N ILE A 26 -21.48 -11.89 -38.96
CA ILE A 26 -22.77 -11.25 -39.28
C ILE A 26 -23.80 -11.32 -38.16
N THR A 27 -23.69 -12.31 -37.24
CA THR A 27 -24.80 -12.66 -36.33
C THR A 27 -24.32 -13.14 -34.95
N PHE A 28 -23.28 -12.53 -34.38
CA PHE A 28 -22.69 -12.94 -33.10
C PHE A 28 -22.84 -11.88 -32.00
N ALA A 29 -24.07 -11.67 -31.53
CA ALA A 29 -24.31 -10.78 -30.39
C ALA A 29 -23.80 -11.42 -29.07
N PRO A 30 -23.20 -10.65 -28.13
CA PRO A 30 -23.07 -9.19 -28.10
C PRO A 30 -21.89 -8.57 -28.86
N PHE A 31 -21.07 -9.37 -29.55
CA PHE A 31 -19.80 -8.92 -30.14
C PHE A 31 -20.00 -8.20 -31.49
N GLU A 32 -20.77 -8.77 -32.41
CA GLU A 32 -21.10 -8.16 -33.69
C GLU A 32 -22.48 -8.59 -34.20
N PHE A 33 -23.37 -7.62 -34.39
CA PHE A 33 -24.72 -7.85 -34.90
C PHE A 33 -25.29 -6.56 -35.51
N GLN A 34 -26.39 -6.67 -36.25
CA GLN A 34 -27.10 -5.50 -36.76
C GLN A 34 -28.14 -5.02 -35.76
N ASN A 35 -28.16 -3.71 -35.48
CA ASN A 35 -29.27 -3.07 -34.76
C ASN A 35 -30.50 -2.86 -35.67
N ASP A 36 -31.58 -2.30 -35.12
CA ASP A 36 -32.82 -2.00 -35.86
C ASP A 36 -32.64 -1.02 -37.03
N GLN A 37 -31.51 -0.31 -37.08
CA GLN A 37 -31.11 0.61 -38.14
C GLN A 37 -30.27 -0.06 -39.22
N ASN A 38 -30.06 -1.39 -39.16
CA ASN A 38 -29.17 -2.18 -40.01
C ASN A 38 -27.68 -1.81 -39.91
N GLU A 39 -27.28 -1.12 -38.83
CA GLU A 39 -25.88 -0.80 -38.55
C GLU A 39 -25.24 -1.92 -37.75
N TYR A 40 -24.01 -2.30 -38.12
CA TYR A 40 -23.22 -3.23 -37.32
C TYR A 40 -22.73 -2.55 -36.04
N VAL A 41 -23.07 -3.18 -34.92
CA VAL A 41 -22.79 -2.77 -33.54
C VAL A 41 -22.41 -4.00 -32.71
N GLY A 42 -21.88 -3.76 -31.51
CA GLY A 42 -21.48 -4.80 -30.57
C GLY A 42 -20.09 -4.52 -30.00
N ILE A 43 -19.63 -5.38 -29.10
CA ILE A 43 -18.34 -5.22 -28.40
C ILE A 43 -17.19 -5.12 -29.41
N ASP A 44 -17.10 -6.03 -30.38
CA ASP A 44 -16.02 -6.04 -31.37
C ASP A 44 -16.05 -4.79 -32.23
N ILE A 45 -17.25 -4.35 -32.63
CA ILE A 45 -17.41 -3.20 -33.52
C ILE A 45 -17.12 -1.88 -32.81
N ASP A 46 -17.65 -1.69 -31.60
CA ASP A 46 -17.44 -0.48 -30.82
C ASP A 46 -15.99 -0.39 -30.33
N LEU A 47 -15.39 -1.52 -29.91
CA LEU A 47 -13.99 -1.60 -29.54
C LEU A 47 -13.08 -1.25 -30.72
N LEU A 48 -13.29 -1.86 -31.89
CA LEU A 48 -12.50 -1.58 -33.08
C LEU A 48 -12.59 -0.11 -33.50
N LYS A 49 -13.78 0.49 -33.47
CA LYS A 49 -13.98 1.92 -33.79
C LYS A 49 -13.27 2.84 -32.79
N ALA A 50 -13.34 2.51 -31.50
CA ALA A 50 -12.68 3.29 -30.46
C ALA A 50 -11.15 3.22 -30.57
N ILE A 51 -10.60 2.03 -30.82
CA ILE A 51 -9.17 1.82 -31.08
C ILE A 51 -8.72 2.54 -32.35
N ALA A 52 -9.50 2.46 -33.43
CA ALA A 52 -9.20 3.16 -34.68
C ALA A 52 -9.10 4.68 -34.51
N LYS A 53 -10.03 5.25 -33.72
CA LYS A 53 -10.03 6.67 -33.38
C LYS A 53 -8.83 7.05 -32.51
N ASP A 54 -8.51 6.24 -31.50
CA ASP A 54 -7.43 6.48 -30.55
C ASP A 54 -6.05 6.42 -31.24
N GLN A 55 -5.86 5.44 -32.12
CA GLN A 55 -4.59 5.17 -32.80
C GLN A 55 -4.52 5.77 -34.21
N ASN A 56 -5.50 6.62 -34.54
CA ASN A 56 -5.56 7.41 -35.76
C ASN A 56 -5.42 6.60 -37.06
N PHE A 57 -6.22 5.54 -37.21
CA PHE A 57 -6.37 4.79 -38.47
C PHE A 57 -7.83 4.67 -38.89
N GLN A 58 -8.06 4.42 -40.18
CA GLN A 58 -9.40 4.26 -40.75
C GLN A 58 -9.73 2.78 -40.95
N ILE A 59 -11.00 2.42 -40.82
CA ILE A 59 -11.49 1.05 -41.00
C ILE A 59 -12.55 0.98 -42.10
N GLU A 60 -12.45 -0.04 -42.95
CA GLU A 60 -13.49 -0.46 -43.87
C GLU A 60 -14.01 -1.82 -43.40
N LEU A 61 -15.10 -1.82 -42.63
CA LEU A 61 -15.69 -3.05 -42.08
C LEU A 61 -16.33 -3.89 -43.20
N LYS A 62 -16.02 -5.19 -43.22
CA LYS A 62 -16.52 -6.19 -44.18
C LYS A 62 -17.24 -7.32 -43.42
N PRO A 63 -18.56 -7.20 -43.18
CA PRO A 63 -19.34 -8.23 -42.49
C PRO A 63 -19.62 -9.40 -43.47
N LEU A 64 -18.63 -10.28 -43.65
CA LEU A 64 -18.68 -11.38 -44.61
C LEU A 64 -19.15 -12.70 -43.98
N GLY A 65 -19.24 -12.74 -42.65
CA GLY A 65 -19.38 -13.96 -41.86
C GLY A 65 -18.01 -14.51 -41.43
N PHE A 66 -17.99 -15.27 -40.34
CA PHE A 66 -16.76 -15.77 -39.70
C PHE A 66 -15.83 -16.52 -40.68
N ASP A 67 -16.34 -17.55 -41.38
CA ASP A 67 -15.54 -18.37 -42.31
C ASP A 67 -15.02 -17.58 -43.52
N SER A 68 -15.88 -16.73 -44.09
CA SER A 68 -15.50 -15.87 -45.21
C SER A 68 -14.45 -14.84 -44.80
N SER A 69 -14.51 -14.34 -43.57
CA SER A 69 -13.51 -13.40 -43.01
C SER A 69 -12.16 -14.09 -42.81
N ILE A 70 -12.15 -15.32 -42.29
CA ILE A 70 -10.94 -16.16 -42.21
C ILE A 70 -10.32 -16.35 -43.60
N GLN A 71 -11.11 -16.76 -44.59
CA GLN A 71 -10.64 -16.95 -45.97
C GLN A 71 -10.14 -15.63 -46.59
N GLY A 72 -10.82 -14.52 -46.31
CA GLY A 72 -10.43 -13.19 -46.75
C GLY A 72 -9.07 -12.76 -46.22
N VAL A 73 -8.80 -12.97 -44.93
CA VAL A 73 -7.49 -12.67 -44.33
C VAL A 73 -6.42 -13.62 -44.88
N GLN A 74 -6.69 -14.93 -44.98
CA GLN A 74 -5.74 -15.91 -45.51
C GLN A 74 -5.38 -15.66 -46.99
N SER A 75 -6.33 -15.18 -47.80
CA SER A 75 -6.13 -14.86 -49.21
C SER A 75 -5.61 -13.44 -49.48
N ASN A 76 -5.32 -12.65 -48.43
CA ASN A 76 -4.94 -11.22 -48.49
C ASN A 76 -6.02 -10.32 -49.13
N GLN A 77 -7.29 -10.70 -49.09
CA GLN A 77 -8.41 -9.84 -49.49
C GLN A 77 -8.86 -8.90 -48.36
N LEU A 78 -8.58 -9.28 -47.11
CA LEU A 78 -8.78 -8.50 -45.89
C LEU A 78 -7.44 -8.33 -45.18
N ASP A 79 -7.28 -7.21 -44.48
CA ASP A 79 -6.07 -6.89 -43.72
C ASP A 79 -6.05 -7.57 -42.35
N ALA A 80 -7.23 -7.71 -41.73
CA ALA A 80 -7.41 -8.37 -40.45
C ALA A 80 -8.87 -8.82 -40.26
N MET A 81 -9.16 -9.47 -39.13
CA MET A 81 -10.52 -9.71 -38.67
C MET A 81 -10.69 -9.50 -37.17
N ILE A 82 -11.88 -9.03 -36.79
CA ILE A 82 -12.40 -9.03 -35.41
C ILE A 82 -13.78 -9.69 -35.44
N ALA A 83 -13.91 -10.83 -34.78
CA ALA A 83 -15.13 -11.65 -34.86
C ALA A 83 -15.20 -12.70 -33.73
N GLY A 84 -14.95 -12.30 -32.48
CA GLY A 84 -14.91 -13.22 -31.34
C GLY A 84 -13.94 -14.40 -31.53
N MET A 85 -12.82 -14.19 -32.24
CA MET A 85 -11.96 -15.30 -32.67
C MET A 85 -11.10 -15.82 -31.52
N SER A 86 -11.44 -16.99 -30.98
CA SER A 86 -10.60 -17.70 -29.97
C SER A 86 -9.15 -17.83 -30.43
N ILE A 87 -8.22 -17.42 -29.56
CA ILE A 87 -6.78 -17.58 -29.74
C ILE A 87 -6.39 -19.02 -29.42
N THR A 88 -6.08 -19.81 -30.44
CA THR A 88 -5.67 -21.22 -30.27
C THR A 88 -4.33 -21.50 -30.94
N ASP A 89 -3.60 -22.50 -30.46
CA ASP A 89 -2.31 -22.87 -31.04
C ASP A 89 -2.42 -23.36 -32.49
N GLU A 90 -3.56 -23.94 -32.87
CA GLU A 90 -3.85 -24.29 -34.26
C GLU A 90 -4.00 -23.04 -35.14
N ARG A 91 -4.77 -22.04 -34.68
CA ARG A 91 -4.98 -20.79 -35.42
C ARG A 91 -3.70 -19.96 -35.51
N LYS A 92 -2.84 -19.99 -34.48
CA LYS A 92 -1.50 -19.36 -34.51
C LYS A 92 -0.59 -19.91 -35.60
N LYS A 93 -0.90 -21.06 -36.22
CA LYS A 93 -0.16 -21.54 -37.40
C LYS A 93 -0.43 -20.68 -38.65
N SER A 94 -1.61 -20.07 -38.74
CA SER A 94 -2.07 -19.30 -39.91
C SER A 94 -2.24 -17.80 -39.64
N PHE A 95 -2.35 -17.40 -38.37
CA PHE A 95 -2.61 -16.02 -37.94
C PHE A 95 -1.63 -15.56 -36.87
N ASP A 96 -1.36 -14.25 -36.84
CA ASP A 96 -0.82 -13.57 -35.66
C ASP A 96 -1.98 -12.84 -34.96
N PHE A 97 -2.00 -12.90 -33.63
CA PHE A 97 -3.09 -12.36 -32.81
C PHE A 97 -2.63 -11.17 -31.97
N SER A 98 -3.54 -10.23 -31.76
CA SER A 98 -3.41 -9.19 -30.74
C SER A 98 -3.26 -9.81 -29.34
N ASP A 99 -2.95 -8.95 -28.37
CA ASP A 99 -3.24 -9.26 -26.98
C ASP A 99 -4.74 -9.60 -26.83
N PRO A 100 -5.12 -10.53 -25.93
CA PRO A 100 -6.50 -10.90 -25.74
C PRO A 100 -7.33 -9.67 -25.35
N TYR A 101 -8.36 -9.38 -26.15
CA TYR A 101 -9.24 -8.25 -25.89
C TYR A 101 -10.45 -8.64 -25.04
N TYR A 102 -10.83 -9.92 -25.02
CA TYR A 102 -11.91 -10.43 -24.20
C TYR A 102 -11.61 -11.86 -23.74
N ASP A 103 -11.79 -12.14 -22.45
CA ASP A 103 -11.65 -13.50 -21.91
C ASP A 103 -13.02 -14.19 -21.91
N SER A 104 -13.27 -15.02 -22.94
CA SER A 104 -14.46 -15.86 -22.94
C SER A 104 -14.35 -16.94 -21.87
N GLY A 105 -15.51 -17.39 -21.40
CA GLY A 105 -15.61 -18.55 -20.54
C GLY A 105 -16.96 -19.20 -20.73
N ILE A 106 -16.99 -20.49 -20.47
CA ILE A 106 -18.19 -21.30 -20.64
C ILE A 106 -19.02 -21.14 -19.38
N GLN A 107 -20.30 -20.81 -19.55
CA GLN A 107 -21.24 -20.68 -18.44
C GLN A 107 -22.45 -21.58 -18.69
N MET A 108 -22.99 -22.12 -17.60
CA MET A 108 -24.26 -22.83 -17.63
C MET A 108 -25.42 -21.85 -17.40
N ALA A 109 -26.45 -21.99 -18.21
CA ALA A 109 -27.74 -21.35 -18.00
C ALA A 109 -28.86 -22.38 -17.86
N VAL A 110 -29.81 -22.08 -17.00
CA VAL A 110 -31.06 -22.84 -16.85
C VAL A 110 -32.25 -21.90 -17.03
N LYS A 111 -33.45 -22.47 -17.14
CA LYS A 111 -34.69 -21.68 -17.21
C LYS A 111 -34.86 -20.83 -15.93
N LYS A 112 -35.27 -19.56 -16.09
CA LYS A 112 -35.43 -18.61 -14.98
C LYS A 112 -36.40 -19.15 -13.93
N GLY A 113 -36.00 -19.11 -12.65
CA GLY A 113 -36.76 -19.67 -11.53
C GLY A 113 -36.50 -21.16 -11.25
N ASN A 114 -35.54 -21.79 -11.92
CA ASN A 114 -35.15 -23.16 -11.64
C ASN A 114 -34.24 -23.24 -10.40
N GLU A 115 -34.80 -23.66 -9.26
CA GLU A 115 -34.04 -23.80 -8.00
C GLU A 115 -33.40 -25.19 -7.82
N LYS A 116 -33.59 -26.10 -8.78
CA LYS A 116 -33.21 -27.51 -8.66
C LYS A 116 -31.83 -27.83 -9.22
N ILE A 117 -31.29 -26.96 -10.07
CA ILE A 117 -29.96 -27.11 -10.67
C ILE A 117 -29.14 -25.93 -10.16
N LYS A 118 -28.18 -26.22 -9.30
CA LYS A 118 -27.29 -25.24 -8.65
C LYS A 118 -25.84 -25.46 -9.04
N ASP A 119 -25.47 -26.69 -9.36
CA ASP A 119 -24.15 -27.05 -9.85
C ASP A 119 -24.24 -28.22 -10.87
N TYR A 120 -23.09 -28.64 -11.40
CA TYR A 120 -23.03 -29.68 -12.43
C TYR A 120 -23.43 -31.07 -11.94
N ASN A 121 -23.34 -31.38 -10.64
CA ASN A 121 -23.77 -32.67 -10.10
C ASN A 121 -25.29 -32.84 -10.20
N ASP A 122 -26.04 -31.74 -10.16
CA ASP A 122 -27.49 -31.74 -10.36
C ASP A 122 -27.90 -32.10 -11.79
N LEU A 123 -26.95 -32.14 -12.74
CA LEU A 123 -27.21 -32.52 -14.13
C LEU A 123 -27.30 -34.03 -14.35
N LYS A 124 -27.00 -34.85 -13.34
CA LYS A 124 -27.01 -36.31 -13.47
C LYS A 124 -28.36 -36.84 -13.98
N GLY A 125 -28.32 -37.56 -15.10
CA GLY A 125 -29.48 -38.11 -15.78
C GLY A 125 -30.37 -37.09 -16.51
N LYS A 126 -29.94 -35.84 -16.62
CA LYS A 126 -30.62 -34.78 -17.38
C LYS A 126 -30.00 -34.63 -18.78
N THR A 127 -30.72 -33.99 -19.70
CA THR A 127 -30.18 -33.62 -21.01
C THR A 127 -29.77 -32.14 -21.01
N VAL A 128 -28.58 -31.84 -21.50
CA VAL A 128 -28.02 -30.48 -21.61
C VAL A 128 -27.71 -30.13 -23.06
N GLY A 129 -27.76 -28.84 -23.40
CA GLY A 129 -27.60 -28.36 -24.77
C GLY A 129 -26.37 -27.48 -24.98
N ALA A 130 -25.76 -27.58 -26.16
CA ALA A 130 -24.78 -26.60 -26.67
C ALA A 130 -24.87 -26.52 -28.20
N LYS A 131 -24.19 -25.56 -28.82
CA LYS A 131 -24.10 -25.46 -30.28
C LYS A 131 -23.00 -26.39 -30.82
N VAL A 132 -23.24 -27.02 -31.98
CA VAL A 132 -22.24 -27.88 -32.64
C VAL A 132 -20.95 -27.10 -32.89
N GLY A 133 -19.79 -27.72 -32.62
CA GLY A 133 -18.48 -27.15 -32.93
C GLY A 133 -18.02 -25.98 -32.03
N THR A 134 -18.69 -25.77 -30.89
CA THR A 134 -18.31 -24.74 -29.90
C THR A 134 -17.50 -25.29 -28.74
N GLU A 135 -16.79 -24.42 -28.02
CA GLU A 135 -16.08 -24.78 -26.79
C GLU A 135 -17.04 -25.38 -25.74
N SER A 136 -18.27 -24.88 -25.68
CA SER A 136 -19.33 -25.45 -24.84
C SER A 136 -19.67 -26.89 -25.20
N ALA A 137 -19.68 -27.25 -26.50
CA ALA A 137 -19.90 -28.64 -26.91
C ALA A 137 -18.75 -29.55 -26.48
N THR A 138 -17.50 -29.11 -26.69
CA THR A 138 -16.32 -29.85 -26.25
C THR A 138 -16.30 -30.04 -24.73
N PHE A 139 -16.57 -28.98 -23.96
CA PHE A 139 -16.66 -29.06 -22.51
C PHE A 139 -17.72 -30.06 -22.05
N LEU A 140 -18.90 -30.04 -22.67
CA LEU A 140 -19.95 -31.00 -22.36
C LEU A 140 -19.51 -32.44 -22.66
N GLU A 141 -18.86 -32.68 -23.80
CA GLU A 141 -18.36 -34.00 -24.20
C GLU A 141 -17.31 -34.53 -23.22
N GLU A 142 -16.33 -33.70 -22.84
CA GLU A 142 -15.26 -34.06 -21.90
C GLU A 142 -15.77 -34.33 -20.48
N ASN A 143 -16.86 -33.66 -20.08
CA ASN A 143 -17.40 -33.76 -18.72
C ASN A 143 -18.63 -34.68 -18.62
N LYS A 144 -19.06 -35.30 -19.73
CA LYS A 144 -20.24 -36.16 -19.80
C LYS A 144 -20.17 -37.31 -18.81
N GLU A 145 -19.06 -38.06 -18.80
CA GLU A 145 -18.89 -39.22 -17.93
C GLU A 145 -18.78 -38.83 -16.46
N LYS A 146 -18.16 -37.67 -16.19
CA LYS A 146 -17.93 -37.17 -14.83
C LYS A 146 -19.23 -36.80 -14.11
N TYR A 147 -20.14 -36.11 -14.79
CA TYR A 147 -21.39 -35.63 -14.19
C TYR A 147 -22.63 -36.43 -14.59
N GLY A 148 -22.53 -37.32 -15.59
CA GLY A 148 -23.55 -38.29 -15.94
C GLY A 148 -24.81 -37.70 -16.59
N PHE A 149 -24.68 -36.62 -17.36
CA PHE A 149 -25.74 -36.03 -18.19
C PHE A 149 -25.71 -36.55 -19.63
N ASP A 150 -26.78 -36.31 -20.39
CA ASP A 150 -26.83 -36.50 -21.84
C ASP A 150 -26.68 -35.18 -22.58
N ILE A 151 -26.12 -35.22 -23.79
CA ILE A 151 -25.82 -34.02 -24.59
C ILE A 151 -26.72 -34.00 -25.81
N LYS A 152 -27.29 -32.82 -26.11
CA LYS A 152 -27.99 -32.54 -27.35
C LYS A 152 -27.41 -31.31 -28.00
N LEU A 153 -26.83 -31.48 -29.19
CA LEU A 153 -26.21 -30.39 -29.93
C LEU A 153 -27.19 -29.75 -30.92
N TYR A 154 -27.01 -28.45 -31.16
CA TYR A 154 -27.85 -27.63 -32.03
C TYR A 154 -27.01 -26.86 -33.04
N ASP A 155 -27.52 -26.71 -34.27
CA ASP A 155 -26.81 -25.95 -35.32
C ASP A 155 -26.97 -24.44 -35.16
N ALA A 156 -28.02 -23.98 -34.48
CA ALA A 156 -28.37 -22.57 -34.36
C ALA A 156 -28.80 -22.19 -32.94
N ALA A 157 -28.59 -20.91 -32.60
CA ALA A 157 -28.88 -20.36 -31.28
C ALA A 157 -30.37 -20.42 -30.92
N ASP A 158 -31.25 -20.05 -31.84
CA ASP A 158 -32.72 -20.08 -31.67
C ASP A 158 -33.22 -21.47 -31.27
N ALA A 159 -32.68 -22.52 -31.89
CA ALA A 159 -32.99 -23.91 -31.56
C ALA A 159 -32.47 -24.31 -30.18
N LEU A 160 -31.27 -23.86 -29.79
CA LEU A 160 -30.69 -24.09 -28.46
C LEU A 160 -31.53 -23.41 -27.37
N TYR A 161 -31.77 -22.10 -27.47
CA TYR A 161 -32.58 -21.35 -26.48
C TYR A 161 -34.02 -21.85 -26.43
N GLY A 162 -34.62 -22.14 -27.60
CA GLY A 162 -35.96 -22.74 -27.69
C GLY A 162 -36.05 -24.10 -27.00
N SER A 163 -34.98 -24.89 -27.04
CA SER A 163 -34.94 -26.19 -26.36
C SER A 163 -34.94 -26.09 -24.84
N LEU A 164 -34.31 -25.07 -24.27
CA LEU A 164 -34.37 -24.77 -22.84
C LEU A 164 -35.77 -24.29 -22.44
N ASN A 165 -36.34 -23.39 -23.23
CA ASN A 165 -37.68 -22.83 -22.96
C ASN A 165 -38.77 -23.91 -22.98
N ASN A 166 -38.65 -24.89 -23.88
CA ASN A 166 -39.57 -26.01 -24.04
C ASN A 166 -39.18 -27.24 -23.17
N ASP A 167 -38.25 -27.09 -22.23
CA ASP A 167 -37.79 -28.13 -21.31
C ASP A 167 -37.25 -29.41 -22.01
N THR A 168 -36.87 -29.30 -23.29
CA THR A 168 -36.22 -30.37 -24.06
C THR A 168 -34.80 -30.64 -23.55
N VAL A 169 -34.11 -29.60 -23.10
CA VAL A 169 -32.89 -29.67 -22.29
C VAL A 169 -33.14 -28.95 -20.97
N GLN A 170 -32.47 -29.36 -19.91
CA GLN A 170 -32.63 -28.79 -18.56
C GLN A 170 -31.59 -27.72 -18.25
N ALA A 171 -30.50 -27.65 -19.02
CA ALA A 171 -29.51 -26.58 -19.00
C ALA A 171 -28.91 -26.41 -20.40
N ILE A 172 -28.44 -25.21 -20.71
CA ILE A 172 -27.64 -24.92 -21.90
C ILE A 172 -26.29 -24.36 -21.50
N PHE A 173 -25.29 -24.60 -22.35
CA PHE A 173 -23.94 -24.08 -22.20
C PHE A 173 -23.59 -23.26 -23.43
N ASP A 174 -23.13 -22.04 -23.21
CA ASP A 174 -22.69 -21.09 -24.23
C ASP A 174 -21.65 -20.16 -23.58
N ASP A 175 -21.04 -19.29 -24.37
CA ASP A 175 -20.13 -18.27 -23.84
C ASP A 175 -20.89 -17.37 -22.85
N GLU A 176 -20.30 -17.12 -21.68
CA GLU A 176 -20.82 -16.25 -20.62
C GLU A 176 -21.36 -14.89 -21.13
N PRO A 177 -20.63 -14.12 -21.96
CA PRO A 177 -21.15 -12.89 -22.54
C PRO A 177 -22.40 -13.07 -23.39
N VAL A 178 -22.52 -14.19 -24.11
CA VAL A 178 -23.68 -14.48 -24.98
C VAL A 178 -24.91 -14.77 -24.12
N LEU A 179 -24.74 -15.57 -23.05
CA LEU A 179 -25.83 -15.85 -22.11
C LEU A 179 -26.22 -14.60 -21.33
N GLY A 180 -25.26 -13.80 -20.86
CA GLY A 180 -25.50 -12.52 -20.19
C GLY A 180 -26.28 -11.55 -21.07
N TYR A 181 -25.89 -11.40 -22.34
CA TYR A 181 -26.65 -10.60 -23.30
C TYR A 181 -28.06 -11.15 -23.52
N ALA A 182 -28.23 -12.46 -23.66
CA ALA A 182 -29.54 -13.08 -23.80
C ALA A 182 -30.47 -12.74 -22.61
N VAL A 183 -29.94 -12.72 -21.37
CA VAL A 183 -30.69 -12.24 -20.19
C VAL A 183 -31.12 -10.77 -20.37
N THR A 184 -30.21 -9.89 -20.83
CA THR A 184 -30.55 -8.46 -21.05
C THR A 184 -31.65 -8.25 -22.09
N GLN A 185 -31.69 -9.12 -23.10
CA GLN A 185 -32.72 -9.10 -24.14
C GLN A 185 -34.04 -9.74 -23.68
N GLY A 186 -34.15 -10.10 -22.41
CA GLY A 186 -35.38 -10.63 -21.81
C GLY A 186 -35.62 -12.11 -22.03
N GLN A 187 -34.60 -12.88 -22.45
CA GLN A 187 -34.74 -14.35 -22.48
C GLN A 187 -34.98 -14.88 -21.06
N PRO A 188 -35.93 -15.81 -20.86
CA PRO A 188 -36.30 -16.31 -19.54
C PRO A 188 -35.32 -17.38 -19.04
N LEU A 189 -34.03 -17.03 -18.97
CA LEU A 189 -32.95 -17.87 -18.48
C LEU A 189 -32.24 -17.20 -17.28
N GLN A 190 -31.53 -18.00 -16.51
CA GLN A 190 -30.71 -17.58 -15.37
C GLN A 190 -29.37 -18.33 -15.42
N LEU A 191 -28.28 -17.65 -15.09
CA LEU A 191 -26.93 -18.23 -15.07
C LEU A 191 -26.73 -18.99 -13.76
N VAL A 192 -26.05 -20.14 -13.81
CA VAL A 192 -25.85 -21.02 -12.64
C VAL A 192 -24.43 -21.58 -12.67
N GLY A 193 -23.78 -21.61 -11.50
CA GLY A 193 -22.42 -22.15 -11.34
C GLY A 193 -21.33 -21.11 -11.66
N GLU A 194 -20.08 -21.51 -11.43
CA GLU A 194 -18.92 -20.68 -11.75
C GLU A 194 -18.59 -20.71 -13.24
N LYS A 195 -18.07 -19.59 -13.76
CA LYS A 195 -17.57 -19.47 -15.12
C LYS A 195 -16.35 -20.37 -15.30
N GLU A 196 -16.47 -21.31 -16.22
CA GLU A 196 -15.35 -22.15 -16.62
C GLU A 196 -14.40 -21.34 -17.52
N LYS A 197 -13.10 -21.59 -17.36
CA LYS A 197 -12.09 -20.89 -18.15
C LYS A 197 -12.18 -21.32 -19.61
N GLY A 198 -12.54 -20.39 -20.48
CA GLY A 198 -12.56 -20.57 -21.93
C GLY A 198 -11.30 -19.99 -22.59
N ASN A 199 -11.30 -19.97 -23.93
CA ASN A 199 -10.26 -19.26 -24.67
C ASN A 199 -10.55 -17.76 -24.74
N SER A 200 -9.49 -16.97 -24.79
CA SER A 200 -9.58 -15.53 -25.02
C SER A 200 -9.78 -15.22 -26.50
N TYR A 201 -10.51 -14.16 -26.80
CA TYR A 201 -10.69 -13.64 -28.16
C TYR A 201 -9.58 -12.65 -28.52
N GLY A 202 -9.14 -12.71 -29.78
CA GLY A 202 -8.07 -11.87 -30.31
C GLY A 202 -8.40 -11.31 -31.68
N PHE A 203 -7.89 -10.12 -31.95
CA PHE A 203 -7.87 -9.51 -33.27
C PHE A 203 -6.78 -10.18 -34.10
N ALA A 204 -7.13 -10.66 -35.30
CA ALA A 204 -6.28 -11.55 -36.06
C ALA A 204 -5.82 -10.93 -37.39
N VAL A 205 -4.53 -10.97 -37.66
CA VAL A 205 -3.93 -10.69 -38.96
C VAL A 205 -3.32 -11.96 -39.54
N LYS A 206 -3.10 -12.00 -40.84
CA LYS A 206 -2.40 -13.14 -41.45
C LYS A 206 -0.98 -13.24 -40.90
N LYS A 207 -0.53 -14.45 -40.59
CA LYS A 207 0.80 -14.69 -40.04
C LYS A 207 1.91 -14.03 -40.86
N GLY A 208 2.73 -13.21 -40.19
CA GLY A 208 3.83 -12.46 -40.78
C GLY A 208 3.42 -11.26 -41.63
N LYS A 209 2.17 -10.78 -41.52
CA LYS A 209 1.65 -9.60 -42.23
C LYS A 209 0.93 -8.65 -41.27
N ASN A 210 0.89 -7.37 -41.63
CA ASN A 210 0.16 -6.30 -40.91
C ASN A 210 0.53 -6.20 -39.41
N ALA A 211 1.80 -6.43 -39.08
CA ALA A 211 2.30 -6.31 -37.70
C ALA A 211 2.07 -4.91 -37.12
N GLU A 212 2.19 -3.87 -37.95
CA GLU A 212 1.91 -2.48 -37.57
C GLU A 212 0.45 -2.24 -37.15
N LEU A 213 -0.51 -2.91 -37.80
CA LEU A 213 -1.93 -2.83 -37.45
C LEU A 213 -2.19 -3.55 -36.12
N LEU A 214 -1.48 -4.64 -35.87
CA LEU A 214 -1.55 -5.39 -34.62
C LEU A 214 -0.94 -4.61 -33.45
N GLU A 215 0.18 -3.92 -33.69
CA GLU A 215 0.79 -2.99 -32.72
C GLU A 215 -0.15 -1.82 -32.40
N LYS A 216 -0.74 -1.18 -33.42
CA LYS A 216 -1.77 -0.14 -33.23
C LYS A 216 -2.94 -0.69 -32.42
N PHE A 217 -3.45 -1.87 -32.77
CA PHE A 217 -4.57 -2.48 -32.04
C PHE A 217 -4.25 -2.70 -30.56
N ASN A 218 -3.08 -3.27 -30.25
CA ASN A 218 -2.65 -3.50 -28.86
C ASN A 218 -2.43 -2.20 -28.09
N ALA A 219 -1.85 -1.18 -28.72
CA ALA A 219 -1.68 0.14 -28.12
C ALA A 219 -3.04 0.77 -27.78
N GLY A 220 -3.98 0.80 -28.73
CA GLY A 220 -5.31 1.36 -28.48
C GLY A 220 -6.11 0.54 -27.46
N LEU A 221 -6.05 -0.79 -27.52
CA LEU A 221 -6.69 -1.64 -26.51
C LEU A 221 -6.16 -1.34 -25.10
N LYS A 222 -4.86 -1.12 -24.97
CA LYS A 222 -4.23 -0.75 -23.70
C LYS A 222 -4.69 0.63 -23.24
N ASP A 223 -4.74 1.63 -24.13
CA ASP A 223 -5.16 2.99 -23.80
C ASP A 223 -6.64 3.02 -23.39
N LEU A 224 -7.50 2.28 -24.09
CA LEU A 224 -8.92 2.12 -23.76
C LEU A 224 -9.16 1.39 -22.43
N LYS A 225 -8.32 0.40 -22.08
CA LYS A 225 -8.35 -0.23 -20.75
C LYS A 225 -7.89 0.75 -19.67
N ALA A 226 -6.87 1.56 -19.94
CA ALA A 226 -6.34 2.53 -18.98
C ALA A 226 -7.31 3.70 -18.71
N ASN A 227 -8.08 4.14 -19.71
CA ASN A 227 -9.00 5.28 -19.58
C ASN A 227 -10.45 4.87 -19.24
N GLY A 228 -10.72 3.57 -19.04
CA GLY A 228 -12.03 3.02 -18.69
C GLY A 228 -13.04 2.99 -19.84
N GLU A 229 -12.68 3.37 -21.07
CA GLU A 229 -13.58 3.30 -22.23
C GLU A 229 -13.87 1.85 -22.63
N TYR A 230 -12.90 0.95 -22.47
CA TYR A 230 -13.11 -0.50 -22.66
C TYR A 230 -14.26 -1.01 -21.79
N ASP A 231 -14.26 -0.69 -20.50
CA ASP A 231 -15.28 -1.16 -19.56
C ASP A 231 -16.66 -0.59 -19.89
N LYS A 232 -16.74 0.64 -20.38
CA LYS A 232 -18.01 1.23 -20.87
C LYS A 232 -18.55 0.50 -22.08
N ILE A 233 -17.68 0.13 -23.02
CA ILE A 233 -18.06 -0.61 -24.23
C ILE A 233 -18.61 -1.98 -23.85
N VAL A 234 -17.89 -2.72 -22.98
CA VAL A 234 -18.35 -4.04 -22.54
C VAL A 234 -19.66 -3.95 -21.74
N ALA A 235 -19.76 -2.99 -20.80
CA ALA A 235 -20.95 -2.80 -19.97
C ALA A 235 -22.21 -2.39 -20.75
N LYS A 236 -22.04 -1.84 -21.96
CA LYS A 236 -23.17 -1.53 -22.86
C LYS A 236 -23.89 -2.78 -23.37
N TYR A 237 -23.17 -3.91 -23.49
CA TYR A 237 -23.67 -5.10 -24.17
C TYR A 237 -23.72 -6.36 -23.31
N VAL A 238 -23.01 -6.43 -22.20
CA VAL A 238 -23.06 -7.58 -21.30
C VAL A 238 -23.62 -7.10 -19.97
N ALA A 239 -24.82 -7.57 -19.59
CA ALA A 239 -25.14 -7.55 -18.18
C ALA A 239 -24.24 -8.58 -17.52
N LYS A 240 -23.46 -8.11 -16.56
CA LYS A 240 -22.93 -8.97 -15.52
C LYS A 240 -24.08 -9.83 -15.00
N SER A 241 -23.87 -11.14 -14.91
CA SER A 241 -24.82 -12.08 -14.31
C SER A 241 -25.47 -11.48 -13.06
N ASP A 242 -26.72 -11.86 -12.75
CA ASP A 242 -27.43 -11.40 -11.55
C ASP A 242 -26.66 -11.70 -10.22
N ASP A 243 -25.52 -12.39 -10.26
CA ASP A 243 -24.56 -12.53 -9.15
C ASP A 243 -23.51 -11.40 -9.06
N GLU A 244 -23.26 -10.63 -10.12
CA GLU A 244 -22.38 -9.45 -10.09
C GLU A 244 -23.09 -8.10 -10.36
N ALA A 245 -24.37 -8.11 -10.74
CA ALA A 245 -25.20 -6.91 -10.80
C ALA A 245 -26.57 -7.09 -10.14
N ALA A 246 -26.59 -7.38 -8.83
CA ALA A 246 -27.57 -6.85 -7.84
C ALA A 246 -27.61 -7.65 -6.52
N THR A 247 -26.49 -8.14 -5.99
CA THR A 247 -26.40 -8.24 -4.53
C THR A 247 -25.79 -6.94 -4.03
N ALA A 248 -26.57 -6.19 -3.25
CA ALA A 248 -26.01 -5.13 -2.42
C ALA A 248 -24.78 -5.70 -1.70
N MET A 249 -23.72 -4.89 -1.55
CA MET A 249 -22.49 -5.27 -0.85
C MET A 249 -22.85 -6.11 0.38
N LYS A 250 -22.33 -7.34 0.44
CA LYS A 250 -22.66 -8.26 1.52
C LYS A 250 -22.19 -7.65 2.83
N LYS A 251 -23.15 -7.36 3.71
CA LYS A 251 -22.87 -6.88 5.06
C LYS A 251 -22.37 -8.05 5.90
N ILE A 252 -21.13 -7.97 6.34
CA ILE A 252 -20.55 -8.91 7.28
C ILE A 252 -20.74 -8.34 8.70
N GLU A 253 -21.24 -9.17 9.61
CA GLU A 253 -21.50 -8.73 10.99
C GLU A 253 -20.18 -8.56 11.76
N PRO A 254 -19.88 -7.35 12.29
CA PRO A 254 -18.69 -7.13 13.10
C PRO A 254 -18.76 -7.95 14.40
N LYS A 255 -17.71 -8.71 14.72
CA LYS A 255 -17.62 -9.45 16.00
C LYS A 255 -17.14 -8.60 17.17
N LYS A 256 -16.61 -7.40 16.89
CA LYS A 256 -16.16 -6.43 17.88
C LYS A 256 -16.88 -5.10 17.65
N SER A 257 -17.11 -4.38 18.75
CA SER A 257 -17.63 -3.02 18.69
C SER A 257 -16.64 -2.02 18.07
N GLU A 258 -15.33 -2.31 18.19
CA GLU A 258 -14.23 -1.51 17.69
C GLU A 258 -13.05 -2.45 17.39
N TYR A 259 -12.38 -2.25 16.24
CA TYR A 259 -11.17 -2.99 15.85
C TYR A 259 -9.94 -2.09 15.96
N VAL A 260 -8.90 -2.57 16.62
CA VAL A 260 -7.61 -1.88 16.75
C VAL A 260 -6.74 -2.18 15.54
N ILE A 261 -6.47 -1.18 14.72
CA ILE A 261 -5.68 -1.33 13.49
C ILE A 261 -4.31 -0.70 13.70
N ALA A 262 -3.25 -1.51 13.61
CA ALA A 262 -1.89 -1.01 13.62
C ALA A 262 -1.45 -0.59 12.21
N SER A 263 -0.64 0.45 12.12
CA SER A 263 -0.14 0.93 10.82
C SER A 263 1.23 1.59 10.98
N ASP A 264 1.89 1.91 9.87
CA ASP A 264 3.13 2.69 9.92
C ASP A 264 2.85 4.14 10.38
N THR A 265 3.92 4.81 10.82
CA THR A 265 3.84 6.21 11.24
C THR A 265 4.00 7.19 10.09
N ALA A 266 4.66 6.79 9.01
CA ALA A 266 5.20 7.72 8.02
C ALA A 266 5.59 7.02 6.70
N PHE A 267 4.61 6.56 5.92
CA PHE A 267 4.80 5.92 4.61
C PHE A 267 3.86 6.51 3.54
N ALA A 268 4.20 7.69 3.02
CA ALA A 268 3.45 8.29 1.92
C ALA A 268 3.72 7.55 0.58
N PRO A 269 2.71 7.36 -0.29
CA PRO A 269 1.34 7.89 -0.22
C PRO A 269 0.30 7.04 0.55
N PHE A 270 0.70 5.99 1.26
CA PHE A 270 -0.23 5.01 1.83
C PHE A 270 -0.75 5.40 3.22
N GLU A 271 0.13 5.79 4.14
CA GLU A 271 -0.25 6.28 5.46
C GLU A 271 0.73 7.35 5.95
N PHE A 272 0.26 8.58 6.07
CA PHE A 272 1.08 9.70 6.52
C PHE A 272 0.20 10.77 7.16
N GLN A 273 0.80 11.67 7.94
CA GLN A 273 0.05 12.79 8.51
C GLN A 273 0.09 13.99 7.58
N ASN A 274 -1.07 14.61 7.36
CA ASN A 274 -1.15 15.92 6.75
C ASN A 274 -0.72 17.05 7.72
N THR A 275 -0.82 18.30 7.26
CA THR A 275 -0.43 19.49 8.05
C THR A 275 -1.29 19.74 9.29
N ASP A 276 -2.42 19.05 9.42
CA ASP A 276 -3.33 19.13 10.56
C ASP A 276 -3.16 17.96 11.56
N ASN A 277 -2.06 17.19 11.46
CA ASN A 277 -1.79 15.99 12.26
C ASN A 277 -2.85 14.88 12.11
N LYS A 278 -3.61 14.89 11.00
CA LYS A 278 -4.54 13.81 10.67
C LYS A 278 -3.87 12.84 9.73
N TYR A 279 -4.01 11.56 10.03
CA TYR A 279 -3.57 10.49 9.13
C TYR A 279 -4.47 10.46 7.90
N GLU A 280 -3.83 10.37 6.75
CA GLU A 280 -4.42 10.20 5.43
C GLU A 280 -3.48 9.34 4.56
N GLY A 281 -3.92 9.02 3.35
CA GLY A 281 -3.21 8.17 2.41
C GLY A 281 -4.10 7.04 1.90
N ILE A 282 -3.58 6.25 0.96
CA ILE A 282 -4.30 5.17 0.29
C ILE A 282 -4.81 4.14 1.30
N ASP A 283 -3.95 3.67 2.22
CA ASP A 283 -4.31 2.65 3.22
C ASP A 283 -5.37 3.17 4.19
N VAL A 284 -5.19 4.41 4.64
CA VAL A 284 -6.10 5.07 5.58
C VAL A 284 -7.47 5.29 4.93
N ASP A 285 -7.51 5.82 3.71
CA ASP A 285 -8.77 6.12 3.01
C ASP A 285 -9.49 4.83 2.58
N LEU A 286 -8.78 3.82 2.08
CA LEU A 286 -9.37 2.51 1.73
C LEU A 286 -10.00 1.85 2.95
N LEU A 287 -9.28 1.76 4.08
CA LEU A 287 -9.81 1.07 5.25
C LEU A 287 -10.93 1.87 5.93
N ASN A 288 -10.83 3.21 6.00
CA ASN A 288 -11.92 4.03 6.50
C ASN A 288 -13.16 3.91 5.62
N LYS A 289 -13.00 3.85 4.29
CA LYS A 289 -14.12 3.65 3.37
C LYS A 289 -14.73 2.27 3.53
N ALA A 290 -13.91 1.23 3.70
CA ALA A 290 -14.39 -0.11 4.01
C ALA A 290 -15.18 -0.15 5.32
N ALA A 291 -14.70 0.53 6.36
CA ALA A 291 -15.38 0.67 7.65
C ALA A 291 -16.72 1.38 7.54
N GLU A 292 -16.80 2.48 6.77
CA GLU A 292 -18.06 3.17 6.46
C GLU A 292 -19.04 2.25 5.73
N MET A 293 -18.56 1.57 4.69
CA MET A 293 -19.38 0.72 3.83
C MET A 293 -19.90 -0.50 4.56
N GLN A 294 -19.11 -1.14 5.42
CA GLN A 294 -19.50 -2.33 6.20
C GLN A 294 -20.15 -1.99 7.54
N GLY A 295 -19.86 -0.82 8.12
CA GLY A 295 -20.43 -0.35 9.39
C GLY A 295 -19.69 -0.88 10.62
N PHE A 296 -18.36 -1.07 10.54
CA PHE A 296 -17.52 -1.38 11.70
C PHE A 296 -16.73 -0.15 12.15
N ASN A 297 -16.34 -0.11 13.43
CA ASN A 297 -15.57 1.01 13.98
C ASN A 297 -14.08 0.68 14.03
N LEU A 298 -13.27 1.70 13.79
CA LEU A 298 -11.81 1.61 13.76
C LEU A 298 -11.19 2.42 14.90
N LYS A 299 -10.16 1.83 15.50
CA LYS A 299 -9.20 2.53 16.36
C LYS A 299 -7.80 2.39 15.77
N TRP A 300 -7.35 3.45 15.14
CA TRP A 300 -6.02 3.52 14.56
C TRP A 300 -4.92 3.59 15.63
N ASN A 301 -3.84 2.85 15.40
CA ASN A 301 -2.63 2.85 16.21
C ASN A 301 -1.39 2.89 15.32
N HIS A 302 -0.92 4.09 14.99
CA HIS A 302 0.25 4.31 14.14
C HIS A 302 1.54 4.22 14.96
N ILE A 303 2.16 3.03 14.99
CA ILE A 303 3.29 2.69 15.87
C ILE A 303 4.56 2.29 15.12
N GLY A 304 4.55 2.45 13.79
CA GLY A 304 5.66 2.12 12.92
C GLY A 304 5.50 0.72 12.35
N PHE A 305 5.96 0.45 11.12
CA PHE A 305 5.77 -0.84 10.45
C PHE A 305 6.20 -2.04 11.30
N ALA A 306 7.43 -2.02 11.85
CA ALA A 306 7.93 -3.10 12.70
C ALA A 306 7.11 -3.25 14.01
N GLY A 307 6.69 -2.12 14.59
CA GLY A 307 5.82 -2.10 15.76
C GLY A 307 4.43 -2.65 15.44
N ALA A 308 3.88 -2.38 14.26
CA ALA A 308 2.60 -2.87 13.79
C ALA A 308 2.62 -4.39 13.59
N VAL A 309 3.66 -4.92 12.94
CA VAL A 309 3.89 -6.37 12.81
C VAL A 309 3.91 -7.03 14.18
N GLN A 310 4.70 -6.49 15.12
CA GLN A 310 4.81 -7.03 16.48
C GLN A 310 3.50 -6.89 17.27
N ALA A 311 2.77 -5.79 17.12
CA ALA A 311 1.50 -5.57 17.79
C ALA A 311 0.43 -6.56 17.33
N VAL A 312 0.33 -6.85 16.04
CA VAL A 312 -0.60 -7.86 15.52
C VAL A 312 -0.18 -9.26 15.99
N GLN A 313 1.11 -9.60 15.91
CA GLN A 313 1.62 -10.89 16.41
C GLN A 313 1.40 -11.08 17.92
N GLY A 314 1.56 -10.01 18.70
CA GLY A 314 1.34 -9.96 20.15
C GLY A 314 -0.12 -9.79 20.58
N ASN A 315 -1.08 -9.81 19.65
CA ASN A 315 -2.51 -9.54 19.90
C ASN A 315 -2.81 -8.16 20.54
N GLN A 316 -1.90 -7.18 20.40
CA GLN A 316 -2.12 -5.79 20.80
C GLN A 316 -2.92 -4.99 19.76
N ALA A 317 -2.95 -5.46 18.51
CA ALA A 317 -3.79 -4.98 17.43
C ALA A 317 -4.49 -6.16 16.74
N ASP A 318 -5.67 -5.91 16.18
CA ASP A 318 -6.48 -6.91 15.49
C ASP A 318 -5.99 -7.18 14.07
N ALA A 319 -5.48 -6.14 13.42
CA ALA A 319 -4.98 -6.19 12.06
C ALA A 319 -3.96 -5.07 11.80
N MET A 320 -3.30 -5.13 10.65
CA MET A 320 -2.50 -4.03 10.13
C MET A 320 -2.74 -3.78 8.65
N ILE A 321 -2.83 -2.50 8.29
CA ILE A 321 -2.75 -2.00 6.91
C ILE A 321 -1.60 -0.99 6.88
N ALA A 322 -0.54 -1.30 6.15
CA ALA A 322 0.69 -0.50 6.15
C ALA A 322 1.60 -0.79 4.94
N GLY A 323 1.02 -0.80 3.73
CA GLY A 323 1.73 -1.17 2.51
C GLY A 323 2.38 -2.56 2.57
N MET A 324 1.77 -3.49 3.30
CA MET A 324 2.41 -4.77 3.61
C MET A 324 2.36 -5.69 2.40
N THR A 325 3.51 -5.88 1.74
CA THR A 325 3.66 -6.88 0.66
C THR A 325 3.25 -8.28 1.13
N ILE A 326 2.40 -8.93 0.34
CA ILE A 326 1.99 -10.33 0.52
C ILE A 326 3.14 -11.23 0.06
N THR A 327 3.70 -12.01 0.98
CA THR A 327 4.80 -12.96 0.70
C THR A 327 4.52 -14.30 1.36
N ASP A 328 5.07 -15.40 0.83
CA ASP A 328 4.86 -16.73 1.43
C ASP A 328 5.42 -16.84 2.85
N GLU A 329 6.54 -16.19 3.16
CA GLU A 329 7.10 -16.12 4.52
C GLU A 329 6.12 -15.43 5.49
N ARG A 330 5.56 -14.28 5.11
CA ARG A 330 4.56 -13.58 5.94
C ARG A 330 3.27 -14.39 6.13
N LYS A 331 2.85 -15.19 5.14
CA LYS A 331 1.68 -16.10 5.26
C LYS A 331 1.88 -17.19 6.31
N GLU A 332 3.10 -17.42 6.80
CA GLU A 332 3.33 -18.30 7.95
C GLU A 332 2.77 -17.72 9.25
N SER A 333 2.79 -16.38 9.40
CA SER A 333 2.37 -15.66 10.60
C SER A 333 1.07 -14.87 10.46
N PHE A 334 0.65 -14.55 9.24
CA PHE A 334 -0.49 -13.68 8.94
C PHE A 334 -1.45 -14.32 7.92
N ASP A 335 -2.73 -14.00 8.03
CA ASP A 335 -3.70 -14.16 6.95
C ASP A 335 -3.91 -12.80 6.29
N PHE A 336 -4.06 -12.77 4.97
CA PHE A 336 -4.17 -11.55 4.19
C PHE A 336 -5.53 -11.42 3.52
N SER A 337 -5.93 -10.17 3.31
CA SER A 337 -7.00 -9.79 2.40
C SER A 337 -6.66 -10.15 0.96
N ASP A 338 -7.64 -9.95 0.08
CA ASP A 338 -7.35 -9.86 -1.35
C ASP A 338 -6.37 -8.69 -1.58
N PRO A 339 -5.48 -8.81 -2.59
CA PRO A 339 -4.63 -7.72 -3.03
C PRO A 339 -5.39 -6.41 -3.25
N TYR A 340 -5.05 -5.39 -2.47
CA TYR A 340 -5.67 -4.07 -2.61
C TYR A 340 -4.84 -3.10 -3.44
N PHE A 341 -3.55 -3.37 -3.64
CA PHE A 341 -2.69 -2.52 -4.46
C PHE A 341 -1.56 -3.33 -5.10
N GLU A 342 -1.35 -3.16 -6.40
CA GLU A 342 -0.23 -3.77 -7.13
C GLU A 342 0.96 -2.82 -7.07
N SER A 343 1.93 -3.12 -6.20
CA SER A 343 2.94 -2.14 -5.79
C SER A 343 3.92 -1.81 -6.89
N GLY A 344 4.43 -2.81 -7.63
CA GLY A 344 5.42 -2.67 -8.70
C GLY A 344 6.71 -1.98 -8.27
N ILE A 345 7.87 -2.60 -8.46
CA ILE A 345 9.14 -1.93 -8.12
C ILE A 345 9.69 -1.17 -9.33
N GLN A 346 10.22 0.03 -9.10
CA GLN A 346 10.76 0.88 -10.15
C GLN A 346 12.11 1.47 -9.77
N LEU A 347 12.99 1.62 -10.76
CA LEU A 347 14.28 2.27 -10.59
C LEU A 347 14.15 3.77 -10.82
N ALA A 348 14.67 4.57 -9.90
CA ALA A 348 14.79 6.01 -10.02
C ALA A 348 16.24 6.47 -9.90
N ILE A 349 16.57 7.50 -10.66
CA ILE A 349 17.88 8.16 -10.67
C ILE A 349 17.69 9.65 -10.44
N LYS A 350 18.78 10.35 -10.11
CA LYS A 350 18.77 11.82 -10.08
C LYS A 350 18.43 12.38 -11.47
N LYS A 351 17.51 13.35 -11.52
CA LYS A 351 17.12 14.04 -12.77
C LYS A 351 18.34 14.69 -13.41
N GLY A 352 18.48 14.51 -14.73
CA GLY A 352 19.63 14.97 -15.51
C GLY A 352 20.83 14.00 -15.51
N ASN A 353 20.73 12.84 -14.86
CA ASN A 353 21.69 11.75 -15.07
C ASN A 353 21.32 10.99 -16.36
N ASP A 354 22.09 11.20 -17.42
CA ASP A 354 21.89 10.53 -18.72
C ASP A 354 22.69 9.23 -18.87
N GLU A 355 23.45 8.82 -17.84
CA GLU A 355 24.32 7.64 -17.89
C GLU A 355 23.54 6.32 -17.72
N ILE A 356 22.35 6.36 -17.11
CA ILE A 356 21.56 5.17 -16.79
C ILE A 356 20.24 5.19 -17.58
N LYS A 357 20.15 4.35 -18.61
CA LYS A 357 18.94 4.21 -19.46
C LYS A 357 18.39 2.78 -19.49
N SER A 358 19.19 1.83 -19.02
CA SER A 358 18.88 0.40 -18.96
C SER A 358 19.55 -0.24 -17.75
N TYR A 359 19.11 -1.45 -17.37
CA TYR A 359 19.77 -2.20 -16.29
C TYR A 359 21.24 -2.52 -16.58
N ALA A 360 21.64 -2.62 -17.85
CA ALA A 360 23.03 -2.88 -18.23
C ALA A 360 23.97 -1.71 -17.85
N ASP A 361 23.43 -0.48 -17.80
CA ASP A 361 24.19 0.73 -17.46
C ASP A 361 24.50 0.83 -15.96
N LEU A 362 23.90 -0.05 -15.14
CA LEU A 362 24.18 -0.13 -13.71
C LEU A 362 25.53 -0.81 -13.41
N LYS A 363 26.23 -1.34 -14.40
CA LYS A 363 27.51 -2.02 -14.20
C LYS A 363 28.53 -1.09 -13.53
N GLY A 364 29.03 -1.50 -12.36
CA GLY A 364 29.96 -0.73 -11.54
C GLY A 364 29.32 0.41 -10.74
N LYS A 365 28.01 0.61 -10.84
CA LYS A 365 27.25 1.63 -10.11
C LYS A 365 26.83 1.13 -8.71
N LYS A 366 26.41 2.07 -7.86
CA LYS A 366 25.80 1.81 -6.55
C LYS A 366 24.29 2.02 -6.63
N VAL A 367 23.53 0.99 -6.30
CA VAL A 367 22.06 1.04 -6.27
C VAL A 367 21.57 0.87 -4.84
N GLY A 368 20.64 1.72 -4.41
CA GLY A 368 20.06 1.68 -3.08
C GLY A 368 18.68 1.02 -3.05
N ALA A 369 18.35 0.35 -1.95
CA ALA A 369 16.99 -0.05 -1.60
C ALA A 369 16.82 -0.12 -0.07
N LYS A 370 15.58 -0.14 0.42
CA LYS A 370 15.30 -0.34 1.85
C LYS A 370 15.50 -1.81 2.26
N ILE A 371 15.99 -2.05 3.48
CA ILE A 371 16.14 -3.42 4.01
C ILE A 371 14.79 -4.13 4.04
N GLY A 372 14.76 -5.41 3.63
CA GLY A 372 13.56 -6.25 3.71
C GLY A 372 12.43 -5.87 2.76
N THR A 373 12.74 -5.12 1.69
CA THR A 373 11.79 -4.77 0.64
C THR A 373 11.97 -5.63 -0.59
N GLU A 374 10.91 -5.77 -1.38
CA GLU A 374 10.96 -6.45 -2.68
C GLU A 374 12.01 -5.81 -3.61
N SER A 375 12.16 -4.49 -3.53
CA SER A 375 13.23 -3.77 -4.23
C SER A 375 14.62 -4.29 -3.85
N ALA A 376 14.88 -4.53 -2.57
CA ALA A 376 16.15 -5.11 -2.13
C ALA A 376 16.34 -6.55 -2.60
N ASP A 377 15.28 -7.37 -2.57
CA ASP A 377 15.34 -8.77 -3.03
C ASP A 377 15.57 -8.85 -4.54
N PHE A 378 14.88 -8.03 -5.33
CA PHE A 378 15.10 -7.93 -6.77
C PHE A 378 16.53 -7.50 -7.08
N LEU A 379 17.03 -6.47 -6.40
CA LEU A 379 18.41 -6.01 -6.59
C LEU A 379 19.40 -7.12 -6.20
N GLN A 380 19.16 -7.83 -5.10
CA GLN A 380 20.04 -8.90 -4.65
C GLN A 380 20.07 -10.06 -5.65
N LYS A 381 18.90 -10.48 -6.16
CA LYS A 381 18.76 -11.56 -7.16
C LYS A 381 19.41 -11.23 -8.50
N ASN A 382 19.40 -9.97 -8.90
CA ASN A 382 19.89 -9.52 -10.21
C ASN A 382 21.30 -8.89 -10.16
N LYS A 383 21.93 -8.85 -8.98
CA LYS A 383 23.23 -8.21 -8.75
C LYS A 383 24.32 -8.71 -9.71
N ASP A 384 24.49 -10.02 -9.80
CA ASP A 384 25.55 -10.62 -10.62
C ASP A 384 25.26 -10.49 -12.13
N LYS A 385 23.97 -10.42 -12.50
CA LYS A 385 23.52 -10.24 -13.89
C LYS A 385 23.90 -8.86 -14.43
N TYR A 386 23.76 -7.82 -13.62
CA TYR A 386 23.95 -6.42 -14.07
C TYR A 386 25.20 -5.74 -13.49
N GLY A 387 25.91 -6.39 -12.55
CA GLY A 387 27.24 -5.98 -12.11
C GLY A 387 27.30 -4.70 -11.27
N TYR A 388 26.23 -4.33 -10.56
CA TYR A 388 26.21 -3.22 -9.60
C TYR A 388 26.57 -3.66 -8.17
N THR A 389 26.74 -2.68 -7.29
CA THR A 389 26.83 -2.88 -5.84
C THR A 389 25.57 -2.34 -5.16
N ILE A 390 25.13 -3.01 -4.09
CA ILE A 390 23.90 -2.64 -3.37
C ILE A 390 24.29 -1.94 -2.07
N LYS A 391 23.60 -0.84 -1.76
CA LYS A 391 23.64 -0.20 -0.44
C LYS A 391 22.25 -0.21 0.16
N GLN A 392 22.05 -0.93 1.25
CA GLN A 392 20.75 -0.99 1.91
C GLN A 392 20.57 0.14 2.93
N TYR A 393 19.32 0.55 3.12
CA TYR A 393 18.92 1.65 4.01
C TYR A 393 17.80 1.21 4.94
N ASP A 394 17.84 1.66 6.20
CA ASP A 394 16.77 1.39 7.16
C ASP A 394 15.54 2.30 6.96
N THR A 395 15.72 3.45 6.32
CA THR A 395 14.69 4.49 6.20
C THR A 395 14.60 5.05 4.77
N ALA A 396 13.38 5.46 4.37
CA ALA A 396 13.13 6.04 3.05
C ALA A 396 13.89 7.37 2.86
N ASP A 397 13.86 8.27 3.85
CA ASP A 397 14.57 9.55 3.76
C ASP A 397 16.07 9.38 3.51
N GLY A 398 16.73 8.44 4.18
CA GLY A 398 18.14 8.12 3.95
C GLY A 398 18.43 7.58 2.55
N LEU A 399 17.51 6.79 1.98
CA LEU A 399 17.60 6.26 0.62
C LEU A 399 17.51 7.38 -0.42
N TYR A 400 16.46 8.20 -0.36
CA TYR A 400 16.20 9.29 -1.32
C TYR A 400 17.26 10.40 -1.23
N ASP A 401 17.73 10.72 -0.02
CA ASP A 401 18.84 11.66 0.18
C ASP A 401 20.14 11.19 -0.45
N SER A 402 20.39 9.89 -0.39
CA SER A 402 21.63 9.34 -0.89
C SER A 402 21.74 9.43 -2.41
N VAL A 403 20.65 9.23 -3.14
CA VAL A 403 20.65 9.42 -4.61
C VAL A 403 20.69 10.90 -4.97
N ARG A 404 19.96 11.75 -4.23
CA ARG A 404 19.99 13.20 -4.43
C ARG A 404 21.40 13.78 -4.20
N GLY A 405 22.04 13.34 -3.12
CA GLY A 405 23.40 13.71 -2.72
C GLY A 405 24.51 13.03 -3.52
N GLY A 406 24.19 12.12 -4.44
CA GLY A 406 25.16 11.41 -5.29
C GLY A 406 26.01 10.37 -4.56
N GLN A 407 25.59 9.91 -3.38
CA GLN A 407 26.26 8.81 -2.66
C GLN A 407 26.00 7.44 -3.31
N ILE A 408 24.88 7.33 -4.01
CA ILE A 408 24.45 6.20 -4.85
C ILE A 408 23.97 6.75 -6.19
N ASP A 409 24.05 5.94 -7.23
CA ASP A 409 23.73 6.35 -8.61
C ASP A 409 22.24 6.19 -8.93
N ALA A 410 21.58 5.22 -8.29
CA ALA A 410 20.18 4.88 -8.46
C ALA A 410 19.56 4.36 -7.17
N ILE A 411 18.23 4.43 -7.07
CA ILE A 411 17.43 3.74 -6.05
C ILE A 411 16.42 2.83 -6.74
N MET A 412 16.01 1.78 -6.03
CA MET A 412 14.83 1.00 -6.37
C MET A 412 13.87 1.05 -5.19
N ASP A 413 12.62 1.40 -5.46
CA ASP A 413 11.54 1.48 -4.49
C ASP A 413 10.22 1.25 -5.22
N ASP A 414 9.12 1.22 -4.48
CA ASP A 414 7.79 1.01 -5.06
C ASP A 414 7.42 2.20 -5.98
N TYR A 415 6.88 1.92 -7.18
CA TYR A 415 6.54 2.95 -8.15
C TYR A 415 5.67 4.09 -7.59
N PRO A 416 4.65 3.85 -6.73
CA PRO A 416 3.83 4.94 -6.21
C PRO A 416 4.61 5.85 -5.25
N VAL A 417 5.59 5.30 -4.53
CA VAL A 417 6.45 6.08 -3.61
C VAL A 417 7.37 6.98 -4.42
N ILE A 418 7.97 6.46 -5.49
CA ILE A 418 8.79 7.24 -6.41
C ILE A 418 7.96 8.33 -7.11
N GLY A 419 6.77 7.98 -7.61
CA GLY A 419 5.85 8.93 -8.25
C GLY A 419 5.43 10.05 -7.29
N TYR A 420 5.10 9.68 -6.05
CA TYR A 420 4.79 10.65 -4.99
C TYR A 420 5.99 11.54 -4.67
N ALA A 421 7.20 10.99 -4.54
CA ALA A 421 8.39 11.79 -4.28
C ALA A 421 8.66 12.81 -5.41
N ILE A 422 8.50 12.42 -6.67
CA ILE A 422 8.60 13.32 -7.83
C ILE A 422 7.51 14.41 -7.75
N SER A 423 6.28 14.07 -7.38
CA SER A 423 5.18 15.03 -7.25
C SER A 423 5.41 16.06 -6.12
N GLN A 424 6.11 15.65 -5.05
CA GLN A 424 6.58 16.53 -3.97
C GLN A 424 7.81 17.38 -4.35
N GLY A 425 8.22 17.36 -5.63
CA GLY A 425 9.29 18.19 -6.16
C GLY A 425 10.69 17.59 -6.03
N GLN A 426 10.83 16.29 -5.74
CA GLN A 426 12.13 15.63 -5.82
C GLN A 426 12.62 15.59 -7.27
N GLU A 427 13.87 15.96 -7.49
CA GLU A 427 14.53 15.93 -8.79
C GLU A 427 14.98 14.51 -9.14
N LEU A 428 14.01 13.63 -9.36
CA LEU A 428 14.22 12.25 -9.80
C LEU A 428 13.68 12.01 -11.21
N ALA A 429 14.21 10.98 -11.86
CA ALA A 429 13.75 10.47 -13.15
C ALA A 429 13.70 8.93 -13.11
N THR A 430 12.76 8.34 -13.84
CA THR A 430 12.54 6.89 -13.92
C THR A 430 12.80 6.37 -15.33
N PRO A 431 14.09 6.21 -15.73
CA PRO A 431 14.46 5.91 -17.11
C PRO A 431 14.12 4.47 -17.56
N ILE A 432 13.91 3.57 -16.59
CA ILE A 432 13.59 2.16 -16.83
C ILE A 432 12.12 1.93 -16.49
N LYS A 433 11.42 1.16 -17.33
CA LYS A 433 10.04 0.75 -17.07
C LYS A 433 9.95 -0.01 -15.74
N ARG A 434 8.82 0.14 -15.04
CA ARG A 434 8.56 -0.60 -13.80
C ARG A 434 8.61 -2.11 -14.05
N GLU A 435 9.12 -2.85 -13.09
CA GLU A 435 9.02 -4.30 -13.05
C GLU A 435 7.67 -4.69 -12.45
N SER A 436 7.15 -5.86 -12.83
CA SER A 436 6.04 -6.46 -12.11
C SER A 436 6.48 -6.70 -10.66
N GLY A 437 5.76 -6.13 -9.70
CA GLY A 437 6.04 -6.28 -8.28
C GLY A 437 5.01 -7.15 -7.59
N GLY A 438 5.16 -7.26 -6.27
CA GLY A 438 4.22 -7.89 -5.37
C GLY A 438 3.03 -6.98 -5.06
N SER A 439 2.03 -7.58 -4.43
CA SER A 439 0.81 -6.89 -4.06
C SER A 439 0.79 -6.59 -2.57
N TYR A 440 0.19 -5.47 -2.19
CA TYR A 440 -0.09 -5.16 -0.79
C TYR A 440 -1.40 -5.79 -0.33
N GLY A 441 -1.40 -6.23 0.93
CA GLY A 441 -2.56 -6.84 1.57
C GLY A 441 -2.78 -6.30 2.98
N PHE A 442 -4.05 -6.22 3.37
CA PHE A 442 -4.46 -5.98 4.74
C PHE A 442 -4.31 -7.29 5.52
N ALA A 443 -3.64 -7.25 6.67
CA ALA A 443 -3.18 -8.45 7.36
C ALA A 443 -3.79 -8.60 8.75
N VAL A 444 -4.24 -9.80 9.09
CA VAL A 444 -4.59 -10.21 10.46
C VAL A 444 -3.61 -11.29 10.91
N LYS A 445 -3.49 -11.49 12.22
CA LYS A 445 -2.74 -12.63 12.74
C LYS A 445 -3.36 -13.93 12.26
N LYS A 446 -2.54 -14.89 11.82
CA LYS A 446 -3.00 -16.16 11.26
C LYS A 446 -4.03 -16.87 12.16
N GLY A 447 -5.18 -17.21 11.58
CA GLY A 447 -6.30 -17.84 12.26
C GLY A 447 -7.14 -16.91 13.14
N GLN A 448 -6.89 -15.61 13.15
CA GLN A 448 -7.64 -14.62 13.92
C GLN A 448 -8.39 -13.62 13.03
N SER A 449 -9.53 -13.13 13.54
CA SER A 449 -10.35 -12.11 12.89
C SER A 449 -10.62 -12.31 11.38
N PRO A 450 -11.02 -13.52 10.93
CA PRO A 450 -11.34 -13.73 9.51
C PRO A 450 -12.49 -12.84 9.03
N GLU A 451 -13.42 -12.46 9.92
CA GLU A 451 -14.51 -11.53 9.60
C GLU A 451 -14.00 -10.14 9.17
N LEU A 452 -12.83 -9.72 9.67
CA LEU A 452 -12.26 -8.41 9.36
C LEU A 452 -11.66 -8.40 7.94
N LEU A 453 -11.07 -9.52 7.52
CA LEU A 453 -10.65 -9.73 6.13
C LEU A 453 -11.86 -9.81 5.19
N GLU A 454 -12.90 -10.55 5.57
CA GLU A 454 -14.15 -10.64 4.78
C GLU A 454 -14.81 -9.26 4.60
N MET A 455 -14.93 -8.48 5.69
CA MET A 455 -15.44 -7.10 5.63
C MET A 455 -14.64 -6.25 4.65
N PHE A 456 -13.31 -6.30 4.74
CA PHE A 456 -12.44 -5.51 3.87
C PHE A 456 -12.52 -5.96 2.40
N ASN A 457 -12.50 -7.27 2.12
CA ASN A 457 -12.58 -7.81 0.76
C ASN A 457 -13.91 -7.46 0.08
N GLU A 458 -15.03 -7.61 0.78
CA GLU A 458 -16.35 -7.25 0.26
C GLU A 458 -16.45 -5.74 -0.03
N ALA A 459 -15.93 -4.91 0.87
CA ALA A 459 -15.89 -3.48 0.63
C ALA A 459 -14.95 -3.11 -0.53
N LEU A 460 -13.78 -3.75 -0.63
CA LEU A 460 -12.83 -3.53 -1.71
C LEU A 460 -13.42 -3.90 -3.07
N LYS A 461 -14.14 -5.03 -3.16
CA LYS A 461 -14.88 -5.44 -4.35
C LYS A 461 -15.90 -4.38 -4.76
N GLU A 462 -16.68 -3.87 -3.80
CA GLU A 462 -17.68 -2.82 -4.04
C GLU A 462 -17.04 -1.46 -4.41
N MET A 463 -15.91 -1.10 -3.79
CA MET A 463 -15.16 0.12 -4.13
C MET A 463 -14.64 0.06 -5.57
N LYS A 464 -14.11 -1.09 -6.00
CA LYS A 464 -13.71 -1.32 -7.40
C LYS A 464 -14.92 -1.27 -8.35
N ARG A 465 -16.04 -1.88 -7.97
CA ARG A 465 -17.29 -1.88 -8.76
C ARG A 465 -17.87 -0.47 -8.97
N THR A 466 -17.78 0.39 -7.96
CA THR A 466 -18.37 1.74 -7.98
C THR A 466 -17.40 2.83 -8.47
N GLY A 467 -16.14 2.46 -8.77
CA GLY A 467 -15.07 3.40 -9.12
C GLY A 467 -14.59 4.26 -7.95
N GLU A 468 -15.01 3.96 -6.71
CA GLU A 468 -14.54 4.66 -5.51
C GLU A 468 -13.07 4.31 -5.21
N TYR A 469 -12.65 3.09 -5.53
CA TYR A 469 -11.26 2.66 -5.43
C TYR A 469 -10.34 3.57 -6.24
N ASP A 470 -10.65 3.79 -7.53
CA ASP A 470 -9.83 4.63 -8.41
C ASP A 470 -9.81 6.09 -7.94
N LYS A 471 -10.93 6.62 -7.46
CA LYS A 471 -10.95 7.97 -6.87
C LYS A 471 -10.02 8.13 -5.67
N ILE A 472 -9.91 7.09 -4.82
CA ILE A 472 -8.97 7.09 -3.69
C ILE A 472 -7.54 7.04 -4.21
N LEU A 473 -7.23 6.21 -5.21
CA LEU A 473 -5.89 6.13 -5.79
C LEU A 473 -5.50 7.44 -6.48
N ASP A 474 -6.37 8.00 -7.32
CA ASP A 474 -6.16 9.27 -8.05
C ASP A 474 -5.92 10.45 -7.12
N LYS A 475 -6.40 10.37 -5.87
CA LYS A 475 -6.12 11.36 -4.81
C LYS A 475 -4.66 11.36 -4.36
N TYR A 476 -3.86 10.35 -4.66
CA TYR A 476 -2.46 10.28 -4.22
C TYR A 476 -1.45 9.89 -5.29
N ILE A 477 -1.87 9.14 -6.32
CA ILE A 477 -1.03 8.64 -7.40
C ILE A 477 -1.62 9.17 -8.71
N ALA A 478 -1.14 10.32 -9.17
CA ALA A 478 -1.45 10.78 -10.52
C ALA A 478 -0.43 10.19 -11.51
N ASP A 479 -0.91 9.72 -12.67
CA ASP A 479 -0.08 9.36 -13.83
C ASP A 479 0.73 10.57 -14.31
N GLY A 480 1.89 10.79 -13.68
CA GLY A 480 2.98 11.61 -14.18
C GLY A 480 2.78 13.12 -14.32
N ASN A 481 1.57 13.67 -14.20
CA ASN A 481 1.34 15.12 -14.30
C ASN A 481 0.26 15.61 -13.34
N GLU A 482 0.72 16.31 -12.30
CA GLU A 482 -0.04 17.25 -11.47
C GLU A 482 -1.10 16.67 -10.53
N GLN A 483 -0.66 16.42 -9.29
CA GLN A 483 -1.51 16.59 -8.12
C GLN A 483 -1.36 18.00 -7.53
N LYS A 484 -2.40 18.48 -6.85
CA LYS A 484 -2.48 19.81 -6.21
C LYS A 484 -1.21 20.10 -5.41
N LYS A 485 -0.35 20.97 -5.95
CA LYS A 485 0.72 21.62 -5.19
C LYS A 485 0.13 22.10 -3.86
N SER A 486 0.76 21.73 -2.75
CA SER A 486 0.52 22.44 -1.50
C SER A 486 0.67 23.93 -1.79
N THR A 487 -0.20 24.76 -1.22
CA THR A 487 -0.22 26.20 -1.50
C THR A 487 1.06 26.92 -1.05
N VAL A 488 1.95 26.21 -0.35
CA VAL A 488 3.20 26.71 0.23
C VAL A 488 4.36 25.84 -0.23
N ASP A 489 5.33 26.44 -0.91
CA ASP A 489 6.56 25.79 -1.36
C ASP A 489 7.43 25.35 -0.17
N GLU A 490 7.38 24.05 0.16
CA GLU A 490 8.15 23.43 1.24
C GLU A 490 9.61 23.10 0.84
N SER A 491 10.08 23.48 -0.36
CA SER A 491 11.49 23.32 -0.73
C SER A 491 12.42 24.30 0.02
N THR A 492 11.86 25.25 0.77
CA THR A 492 12.59 26.25 1.56
C THR A 492 12.30 26.12 3.06
N ILE A 493 13.27 26.51 3.90
CA ILE A 493 13.09 26.56 5.36
C ILE A 493 11.89 27.45 5.76
N GLY A 494 11.70 28.58 5.08
CA GLY A 494 10.60 29.50 5.35
C GLY A 494 9.23 28.88 5.03
N GLY A 495 9.12 28.16 3.92
CA GLY A 495 7.91 27.43 3.54
C GLY A 495 7.60 26.29 4.50
N LEU A 496 8.62 25.49 4.86
CA LEU A 496 8.49 24.42 5.84
C LEU A 496 7.98 24.92 7.19
N LEU A 497 8.56 26.00 7.71
CA LEU A 497 8.12 26.58 8.97
C LEU A 497 6.68 27.10 8.85
N LYS A 498 6.36 27.86 7.79
CA LYS A 498 5.01 28.41 7.62
C LYS A 498 3.95 27.31 7.59
N ASN A 499 4.23 26.19 6.92
CA ASN A 499 3.27 25.10 6.76
C ASN A 499 3.23 24.14 7.96
N ASN A 500 4.32 23.98 8.71
CA ASN A 500 4.45 22.96 9.77
C ASN A 500 4.60 23.51 11.19
N TRP A 501 4.62 24.82 11.42
CA TRP A 501 4.96 25.36 12.74
C TRP A 501 4.06 24.83 13.87
N LYS A 502 2.76 24.62 13.61
CA LYS A 502 1.81 24.08 14.60
C LYS A 502 2.21 22.67 15.02
N VAL A 503 2.41 21.81 14.03
CA VAL A 503 2.81 20.41 14.21
C VAL A 503 4.15 20.31 14.94
N LEU A 504 5.14 21.12 14.54
CA LEU A 504 6.45 21.20 15.20
C LEU A 504 6.34 21.66 16.67
N LEU A 505 5.51 22.66 16.97
CA LEU A 505 5.30 23.10 18.34
C LEU A 505 4.54 22.07 19.19
N GLU A 506 3.60 21.33 18.60
CA GLU A 506 2.91 20.25 19.28
C GLU A 506 3.87 19.10 19.61
N GLY A 507 4.71 18.70 18.64
CA GLY A 507 5.79 17.73 18.87
C GLY A 507 6.76 18.20 19.97
N LEU A 508 7.15 19.48 19.96
CA LEU A 508 7.99 20.05 21.02
C LEU A 508 7.30 20.05 22.38
N TRP A 509 6.01 20.38 22.43
CA TRP A 509 5.23 20.33 23.65
C TRP A 509 5.18 18.91 24.21
N LYS A 510 4.94 17.90 23.37
CA LYS A 510 4.97 16.48 23.75
C LYS A 510 6.34 16.06 24.28
N THR A 511 7.43 16.47 23.63
CA THR A 511 8.80 16.25 24.13
C THR A 511 8.99 16.82 25.54
N ILE A 512 8.56 18.08 25.76
CA ILE A 512 8.70 18.74 27.07
C ILE A 512 7.84 18.06 28.13
N THR A 513 6.57 17.75 27.85
CA THR A 513 5.68 17.12 28.82
C THR A 513 6.12 15.69 29.16
N LEU A 514 6.59 14.94 28.16
CA LEU A 514 7.13 13.60 28.36
C LEU A 514 8.35 13.66 29.29
N ALA A 515 9.32 14.54 29.00
CA ALA A 515 10.49 14.73 29.85
C ALA A 515 10.14 15.19 31.26
N LEU A 516 9.22 16.15 31.42
CA LEU A 516 8.82 16.69 32.72
C LEU A 516 8.14 15.64 33.60
N ILE A 517 7.16 14.91 33.06
CA ILE A 517 6.41 13.90 33.81
C ILE A 517 7.35 12.75 34.22
N SER A 518 8.12 12.22 33.27
CA SER A 518 9.07 11.15 33.55
C SER A 518 10.13 11.57 34.56
N PHE A 519 10.66 12.80 34.45
CA PHE A 519 11.68 13.28 35.38
C PHE A 519 11.10 13.51 36.78
N ALA A 520 9.87 14.00 36.91
CA ALA A 520 9.22 14.18 38.21
C ALA A 520 9.04 12.83 38.93
N LEU A 521 8.58 11.79 38.23
CA LEU A 521 8.47 10.44 38.77
C LEU A 521 9.85 9.84 39.08
N ALA A 522 10.82 10.06 38.18
CA ALA A 522 12.19 9.60 38.36
C ALA A 522 12.85 10.24 39.58
N LEU A 523 12.55 11.50 39.89
CA LEU A 523 13.07 12.20 41.05
C LEU A 523 12.58 11.54 42.35
N VAL A 524 11.30 11.16 42.41
CA VAL A 524 10.74 10.47 43.58
C VAL A 524 11.42 9.11 43.76
N ILE A 525 11.45 8.28 42.71
CA ILE A 525 12.02 6.93 42.78
C ILE A 525 13.52 7.00 43.05
N GLY A 526 14.24 7.84 42.31
CA GLY A 526 15.69 8.01 42.43
C GLY A 526 16.11 8.52 43.80
N VAL A 527 15.38 9.46 44.41
CA VAL A 527 15.67 9.90 45.79
C VAL A 527 15.47 8.77 46.79
N ILE A 528 14.41 7.97 46.65
CA ILE A 528 14.17 6.80 47.53
C ILE A 528 15.33 5.80 47.43
N PHE A 529 15.69 5.39 46.22
CA PHE A 529 16.77 4.43 45.98
C PHE A 529 18.14 4.99 46.36
N GLY A 530 18.37 6.29 46.14
CA GLY A 530 19.56 6.98 46.59
C GLY A 530 19.71 6.99 48.11
N LEU A 531 18.62 7.24 48.85
CA LEU A 531 18.62 7.15 50.32
C LEU A 531 18.84 5.72 50.82
N PHE A 532 18.27 4.71 50.15
CA PHE A 532 18.52 3.30 50.45
C PHE A 532 19.98 2.93 50.27
N SER A 533 20.65 3.47 49.24
CA SER A 533 22.05 3.18 48.94
C SER A 533 23.04 3.66 50.02
N VAL A 534 22.66 4.64 50.84
CA VAL A 534 23.47 5.17 51.96
C VAL A 534 22.94 4.74 53.33
N ALA A 535 21.84 3.99 53.38
CA ALA A 535 21.22 3.59 54.63
C ALA A 535 22.16 2.68 55.47
N PRO A 536 22.06 2.72 56.81
CA PRO A 536 22.85 1.84 57.69
C PRO A 536 22.50 0.36 57.50
N ILE A 537 21.32 0.07 56.92
CA ILE A 537 20.81 -1.28 56.70
C ILE A 537 21.45 -1.87 55.44
N LYS A 538 22.25 -2.94 55.60
CA LYS A 538 22.91 -3.64 54.48
C LYS A 538 21.93 -4.10 53.39
N GLY A 539 20.75 -4.62 53.78
CA GLY A 539 19.74 -5.09 52.83
C GLY A 539 19.22 -4.00 51.90
N LEU A 540 18.95 -2.79 52.42
CA LEU A 540 18.50 -1.66 51.60
C LEU A 540 19.58 -1.23 50.60
N ARG A 541 20.85 -1.24 51.01
CA ARG A 541 21.97 -0.90 50.12
C ARG A 541 22.11 -1.90 48.98
N ILE A 542 22.05 -3.20 49.29
CA ILE A 542 22.11 -4.26 48.27
C ILE A 542 20.93 -4.15 47.31
N PHE A 543 19.71 -3.99 47.82
CA PHE A 543 18.52 -3.82 46.99
C PHE A 543 18.63 -2.60 46.06
N ALA A 544 19.11 -1.48 46.58
CA ALA A 544 19.32 -0.29 45.78
C ALA A 544 20.40 -0.47 44.70
N SER A 545 21.52 -1.12 45.04
CA SER A 545 22.57 -1.44 44.07
C SER A 545 22.04 -2.34 42.95
N ILE A 546 21.31 -3.42 43.28
CA ILE A 546 20.74 -4.34 42.27
C ILE A 546 19.84 -3.58 41.30
N TYR A 547 18.95 -2.73 41.82
CA TYR A 547 18.08 -1.91 40.97
C TYR A 547 18.88 -0.99 40.03
N VAL A 548 19.85 -0.24 40.58
CA VAL A 548 20.67 0.69 39.79
C VAL A 548 21.50 -0.06 38.74
N ASP A 549 22.13 -1.17 39.12
CA ASP A 549 23.00 -1.97 38.26
C ASP A 549 22.20 -2.60 37.09
N ILE A 550 21.00 -3.12 37.37
CA ILE A 550 20.12 -3.68 36.33
C ILE A 550 19.67 -2.58 35.37
N ILE A 551 19.08 -1.50 35.89
CA ILE A 551 18.47 -0.48 35.04
C ILE A 551 19.51 0.26 34.20
N ARG A 552 20.69 0.57 34.75
CA ARG A 552 21.79 1.19 33.99
C ARG A 552 22.51 0.20 33.07
N GLY A 553 22.41 -1.10 33.35
CA GLY A 553 22.99 -2.16 32.53
C GLY A 553 22.21 -2.46 31.25
N ILE A 554 20.91 -2.13 31.21
CA ILE A 554 20.06 -2.35 30.04
C ILE A 554 20.09 -1.12 29.13
N PRO A 555 20.41 -1.27 27.82
CA PRO A 555 20.28 -0.17 26.87
C PRO A 555 18.85 0.38 26.86
N MET A 556 18.71 1.71 26.89
CA MET A 556 17.39 2.34 27.04
C MET A 556 16.39 1.94 25.95
N MET A 557 16.85 1.75 24.71
CA MET A 557 16.02 1.27 23.61
C MET A 557 15.48 -0.14 23.86
N VAL A 558 16.30 -1.05 24.41
CA VAL A 558 15.87 -2.39 24.79
C VAL A 558 14.86 -2.33 25.93
N LEU A 559 15.08 -1.44 26.90
CA LEU A 559 14.12 -1.20 27.98
C LEU A 559 12.79 -0.66 27.43
N ALA A 560 12.79 0.22 26.43
CA ALA A 560 11.58 0.71 25.78
C ALA A 560 10.77 -0.43 25.15
N PHE A 561 11.43 -1.28 24.35
CA PHE A 561 10.77 -2.45 23.75
C PHE A 561 10.29 -3.46 24.78
N PHE A 562 11.07 -3.72 25.82
CA PHE A 562 10.64 -4.63 26.88
C PHE A 562 9.40 -4.11 27.59
N ILE A 563 9.33 -2.82 27.94
CA ILE A 563 8.15 -2.25 28.60
C ILE A 563 6.94 -2.23 27.67
N PHE A 564 7.11 -1.87 26.40
CA PHE A 564 5.99 -1.75 25.47
C PHE A 564 5.45 -3.10 25.00
N PHE A 565 6.34 -4.02 24.59
CA PHE A 565 5.95 -5.34 24.08
C PHE A 565 5.97 -6.41 25.17
N GLY A 566 7.13 -6.61 25.81
CA GLY A 566 7.35 -7.74 26.73
C GLY A 566 6.51 -7.69 28.00
N LEU A 567 6.45 -6.53 28.66
CA LEU A 567 5.68 -6.36 29.89
C LEU A 567 4.18 -6.43 29.60
N SER A 568 3.72 -5.80 28.50
CA SER A 568 2.32 -5.86 28.08
C SER A 568 1.85 -7.31 27.85
N ASP A 569 2.66 -8.12 27.19
CA ASP A 569 2.38 -9.56 26.98
C ASP A 569 2.37 -10.33 28.32
N ALA A 570 3.37 -10.11 29.16
CA ALA A 570 3.49 -10.80 30.45
C ALA A 570 2.32 -10.53 31.42
N ILE A 571 1.73 -9.33 31.38
CA ILE A 571 0.59 -8.95 32.23
C ILE A 571 -0.77 -9.09 31.53
N GLY A 572 -0.78 -9.38 30.22
CA GLY A 572 -1.99 -9.47 29.41
C GLY A 572 -2.76 -8.15 29.25
N VAL A 573 -2.08 -7.00 29.40
CA VAL A 573 -2.68 -5.67 29.27
C VAL A 573 -1.83 -4.82 28.33
N THR A 574 -2.45 -4.27 27.28
CA THR A 574 -1.78 -3.37 26.33
C THR A 574 -1.43 -2.04 27.00
N ILE A 575 -0.15 -1.78 27.18
CA ILE A 575 0.35 -0.50 27.70
C ILE A 575 0.42 0.52 26.53
N PRO A 576 -0.25 1.68 26.63
CA PRO A 576 -0.14 2.72 25.60
C PRO A 576 1.30 3.19 25.40
N ASP A 577 1.66 3.53 24.17
CA ASP A 577 2.99 4.01 23.76
C ASP A 577 3.54 5.14 24.64
N TYR A 578 2.75 6.19 24.88
CA TYR A 578 3.14 7.33 25.71
C TYR A 578 3.40 6.89 27.16
N THR A 579 2.59 5.98 27.70
CA THR A 579 2.74 5.45 29.06
C THR A 579 3.99 4.57 29.16
N ALA A 580 4.25 3.72 28.17
CA ALA A 580 5.47 2.93 28.09
C ALA A 580 6.70 3.84 28.04
N GLY A 581 6.65 4.89 27.21
CA GLY A 581 7.68 5.94 27.15
C GLY A 581 7.91 6.61 28.51
N VAL A 582 6.85 6.97 29.22
CA VAL A 582 6.95 7.56 30.56
C VAL A 582 7.63 6.61 31.54
N ILE A 583 7.23 5.34 31.56
CA ILE A 583 7.79 4.31 32.44
C ILE A 583 9.28 4.09 32.13
N THR A 584 9.64 3.91 30.86
CA THR A 584 11.02 3.69 30.41
C THR A 584 11.93 4.85 30.81
N LEU A 585 11.53 6.09 30.49
CA LEU A 585 12.28 7.29 30.88
C LEU A 585 12.38 7.44 32.40
N THR A 586 11.29 7.15 33.12
CA THR A 586 11.24 7.22 34.57
C THR A 586 12.26 6.28 35.20
N LEU A 587 12.21 4.99 34.83
CA LEU A 587 13.10 3.96 35.36
C LEU A 587 14.56 4.30 35.07
N ASN A 588 14.87 4.63 33.81
CA ASN A 588 16.22 4.97 33.40
C ASN A 588 16.75 6.18 34.20
N ALA A 589 16.02 7.29 34.21
CA ALA A 589 16.43 8.49 34.91
C ALA A 589 16.53 8.31 36.43
N SER A 590 15.66 7.50 37.06
CA SER A 590 15.71 7.29 38.51
C SER A 590 16.97 6.56 38.96
N ALA A 591 17.53 5.65 38.15
CA ALA A 591 18.78 4.99 38.49
C ALA A 591 19.97 5.97 38.51
N TYR A 592 20.02 6.92 37.56
CA TYR A 592 21.03 8.00 37.57
C TYR A 592 20.79 8.99 38.72
N ILE A 593 19.54 9.33 39.01
CA ILE A 593 19.19 10.19 40.15
C ILE A 593 19.58 9.53 41.47
N ALA A 594 19.40 8.21 41.63
CA ALA A 594 19.83 7.48 42.83
C ALA A 594 21.35 7.60 43.05
N GLU A 595 22.13 7.54 41.99
CA GLU A 595 23.58 7.73 42.01
C GLU A 595 23.98 9.18 42.33
N ILE A 596 23.28 10.16 41.76
CA ILE A 596 23.45 11.58 42.11
C ILE A 596 23.17 11.78 43.60
N VAL A 597 22.12 11.14 44.13
CA VAL A 597 21.74 11.24 45.55
C VAL A 597 22.78 10.62 46.46
N ARG A 598 23.24 9.42 46.12
CA ARG A 598 24.34 8.73 46.81
C ARG A 598 25.61 9.58 46.82
N GLY A 599 25.99 10.10 45.65
CA GLY A 599 27.18 10.94 45.47
C GLY A 599 27.08 12.26 46.24
N GLY A 600 25.94 12.94 46.19
CA GLY A 600 25.72 14.20 46.89
C GLY A 600 25.74 14.06 48.41
N ILE A 601 25.20 12.96 48.95
CA ILE A 601 25.28 12.66 50.38
C ILE A 601 26.73 12.36 50.80
N ASN A 602 27.44 11.54 50.02
CA ASN A 602 28.84 11.19 50.30
C ASN A 602 29.83 12.36 50.13
N ALA A 603 29.44 13.40 49.38
CA ALA A 603 30.23 14.62 49.23
C ALA A 603 30.22 15.51 50.48
N VAL A 604 29.25 15.32 51.40
CA VAL A 604 29.24 16.02 52.69
C VAL A 604 30.34 15.44 53.58
N PRO A 605 31.22 16.25 54.20
CA PRO A 605 32.32 15.74 55.03
C PRO A 605 31.84 14.78 56.12
N VAL A 606 32.45 13.60 56.19
CA VAL A 606 32.06 12.51 57.12
C VAL A 606 32.06 12.97 58.58
N GLY A 607 32.95 13.90 58.94
CA GLY A 607 33.04 14.49 60.27
C GLY A 607 31.74 15.19 60.74
N GLN A 608 30.85 15.62 59.84
CA GLN A 608 29.53 16.16 60.21
C GLN A 608 28.64 15.08 60.84
N MET A 609 28.70 13.85 60.31
CA MET A 609 27.97 12.71 60.86
C MET A 609 28.56 12.27 62.21
N GLU A 610 29.89 12.26 62.33
CA GLU A 610 30.61 11.92 63.56
C GLU A 610 30.34 12.92 64.67
N ALA A 611 30.46 14.22 64.39
CA ALA A 611 30.18 15.29 65.36
C ALA A 611 28.73 15.28 65.84
N SER A 612 27.77 15.05 64.95
CA SER A 612 26.35 14.96 65.31
C SER A 612 26.09 13.77 66.23
N ARG A 613 26.75 12.62 65.97
CA ARG A 613 26.68 11.45 66.84
C ARG A 613 27.30 11.71 68.21
N SER A 614 28.42 12.44 68.28
CA SER A 614 29.02 12.86 69.56
C SER A 614 28.09 13.76 70.39
N LEU A 615 27.19 14.50 69.73
CA LEU A 615 26.14 15.31 70.38
C LEU A 615 24.86 14.51 70.71
N GLY A 616 24.88 13.17 70.54
CA GLY A 616 23.73 12.30 70.83
C GLY A 616 22.64 12.28 69.76
N LEU A 617 22.86 12.88 68.59
CA LEU A 617 21.89 12.85 67.49
C LEU A 617 21.92 11.52 66.75
N GLY A 618 20.76 10.88 66.60
CA GLY A 618 20.61 9.65 65.83
C GLY A 618 20.73 9.86 64.32
N TYR A 619 21.02 8.79 63.57
CA TYR A 619 21.25 8.82 62.11
C TYR A 619 20.15 9.57 61.34
N THR A 620 18.88 9.29 61.62
CA THR A 620 17.75 9.93 60.93
C THR A 620 17.67 11.42 61.20
N HIS A 621 17.96 11.85 62.44
CA HIS A 621 17.94 13.27 62.80
C HIS A 621 19.08 14.01 62.11
N THR A 622 20.30 13.46 62.19
CA THR A 622 21.48 13.99 61.50
C THR A 622 21.28 14.05 59.98
N MET A 623 20.75 12.98 59.38
CA MET A 623 20.51 12.92 57.94
C MET A 623 19.52 14.00 57.49
N ARG A 624 18.38 14.14 58.18
CA ARG A 624 17.32 15.10 57.79
C ARG A 624 17.71 16.56 58.04
N LYS A 625 18.41 16.85 59.14
CA LYS A 625 18.64 18.23 59.60
C LYS A 625 20.01 18.79 59.23
N ILE A 626 21.01 17.94 59.00
CA ILE A 626 22.40 18.36 58.81
C ILE A 626 22.90 17.95 57.43
N ILE A 627 22.84 16.66 57.09
CA ILE A 627 23.46 16.14 55.86
C ILE A 627 22.61 16.48 54.63
N LEU A 628 21.32 16.14 54.60
CA LEU A 628 20.46 16.36 53.42
C LEU A 628 20.38 17.82 52.97
N PRO A 629 20.22 18.83 53.86
CA PRO A 629 20.21 20.22 53.43
C PRO A 629 21.50 20.65 52.71
N GLN A 630 22.66 20.11 53.11
CA GLN A 630 23.94 20.37 52.46
C GLN A 630 24.06 19.58 51.16
N ALA A 631 23.74 18.29 51.20
CA ALA A 631 23.76 17.40 50.03
C ALA A 631 22.85 17.92 48.90
N ILE A 632 21.65 18.43 49.22
CA ILE A 632 20.72 18.98 48.22
C ILE A 632 21.37 20.12 47.43
N LYS A 633 22.13 20.99 48.09
CA LYS A 633 22.84 22.07 47.39
C LYS A 633 23.89 21.53 46.41
N ILE A 634 24.54 20.43 46.76
CA ILE A 634 25.52 19.75 45.91
C ILE A 634 24.83 19.03 44.73
N MET A 635 23.63 18.48 44.95
CA MET A 635 22.89 17.68 43.97
C MET A 635 22.14 18.50 42.92
N ILE A 636 21.66 19.71 43.24
CA ILE A 636 20.85 20.54 42.32
C ILE A 636 21.48 20.70 40.93
N PRO A 637 22.77 21.06 40.77
CA PRO A 637 23.42 21.14 39.45
C PRO A 637 23.27 19.84 38.65
N SER A 638 23.53 18.69 39.31
CA SER A 638 23.47 17.37 38.71
C SER A 638 22.05 16.97 38.32
N PHE A 639 21.03 17.32 39.12
CA PHE A 639 19.62 17.07 38.75
C PHE A 639 19.21 17.86 37.52
N VAL A 640 19.61 19.14 37.40
CA VAL A 640 19.27 19.90 36.20
C VAL A 640 19.99 19.36 34.98
N ASN A 641 21.27 18.96 35.11
CA ASN A 641 21.99 18.30 34.02
C ASN A 641 21.31 16.98 33.63
N GLN A 642 20.86 16.18 34.60
CA GLN A 642 20.12 14.95 34.34
C GLN A 642 18.78 15.21 33.66
N PHE A 643 18.07 16.29 34.00
CA PHE A 643 16.84 16.68 33.29
C PHE A 643 17.11 17.02 31.82
N VAL A 644 18.20 17.75 31.53
CA VAL A 644 18.61 18.05 30.15
C VAL A 644 18.94 16.78 29.37
N ILE A 645 19.57 15.79 30.02
CA ILE A 645 19.82 14.46 29.44
C ILE A 645 18.50 13.74 29.16
N SER A 646 17.59 13.67 30.14
CA SER A 646 16.28 13.03 29.98
C SER A 646 15.43 13.66 28.88
N LEU A 647 15.54 14.97 28.64
CA LEU A 647 14.88 15.64 27.51
C LEU A 647 15.45 15.20 26.16
N LYS A 648 16.77 14.96 26.07
CA LYS A 648 17.36 14.39 24.85
C LYS A 648 16.96 12.93 24.68
N ASP A 649 16.91 12.17 25.77
CA ASP A 649 16.55 10.75 25.75
C ASP A 649 15.12 10.50 25.26
N THR A 650 14.24 11.51 25.21
CA THR A 650 12.91 11.37 24.57
C THR A 650 13.02 10.95 23.11
N THR A 651 14.09 11.33 22.41
CA THR A 651 14.31 10.92 21.01
C THR A 651 14.50 9.42 20.87
N ILE A 652 14.92 8.72 21.94
CA ILE A 652 15.04 7.25 21.92
C ILE A 652 13.65 6.61 22.01
N ILE A 653 12.69 7.27 22.66
CA ILE A 653 11.32 6.76 22.82
C ILE A 653 10.53 6.79 21.50
N SER A 654 10.95 7.59 20.51
CA SER A 654 10.29 7.58 19.18
C SER A 654 10.29 6.19 18.53
N VAL A 655 11.22 5.29 18.91
CA VAL A 655 11.31 3.94 18.35
C VAL A 655 10.14 3.03 18.70
N ILE A 656 9.36 3.37 19.72
CA ILE A 656 8.12 2.67 20.09
C ILE A 656 6.86 3.46 19.64
N GLY A 657 7.02 4.38 18.68
CA GLY A 657 5.91 5.10 18.06
C GLY A 657 5.51 6.41 18.73
N VAL A 658 6.11 6.80 19.85
CA VAL A 658 5.75 8.06 20.53
C VAL A 658 6.08 9.26 19.66
N VAL A 659 5.04 10.03 19.32
CA VAL A 659 5.15 11.23 18.48
C VAL A 659 5.62 12.43 19.29
N GLU A 660 6.93 12.48 19.51
CA GLU A 660 7.66 13.63 20.05
C GLU A 660 8.38 14.40 18.93
N LEU A 661 9.17 15.43 19.23
CA LEU A 661 9.69 16.37 18.22
C LEU A 661 10.54 15.72 17.11
N LEU A 662 11.41 14.75 17.40
CA LEU A 662 12.16 14.04 16.35
C LEU A 662 11.22 13.19 15.49
N GLN A 663 10.28 12.46 16.11
CA GLN A 663 9.29 11.68 15.36
C GLN A 663 8.39 12.57 14.50
N THR A 664 8.00 13.74 15.01
CA THR A 664 7.27 14.77 14.28
C THR A 664 8.07 15.22 13.05
N GLY A 665 9.38 15.42 13.20
CA GLY A 665 10.28 15.70 12.09
C GLY A 665 10.25 14.60 11.03
N LYS A 666 10.41 13.33 11.43
CA LYS A 666 10.35 12.17 10.52
C LYS A 666 9.04 12.11 9.74
N ILE A 667 7.91 12.36 10.40
CA ILE A 667 6.59 12.38 9.77
C ILE A 667 6.49 13.49 8.71
N ILE A 668 6.97 14.70 9.02
CA ILE A 668 7.01 15.80 8.05
C ILE A 668 7.88 15.42 6.85
N VAL A 669 9.04 14.80 7.09
CA VAL A 669 9.96 14.36 6.03
C VAL A 669 9.33 13.30 5.13
N ALA A 670 8.61 12.33 5.68
CA ALA A 670 7.94 11.32 4.86
C ALA A 670 6.85 11.93 3.96
N ARG A 671 6.18 12.99 4.41
CA ARG A 671 5.17 13.69 3.60
C ARG A 671 5.78 14.52 2.47
N ASN A 672 6.85 15.27 2.72
CA ASN A 672 7.36 16.25 1.75
C ASN A 672 8.71 15.91 1.12
N MET A 673 9.33 14.84 1.57
CA MET A 673 10.64 14.36 1.13
C MET A 673 11.80 15.38 1.38
N GLN A 674 11.64 16.33 2.31
CA GLN A 674 12.62 17.39 2.62
C GLN A 674 13.38 17.18 3.94
N SER A 675 14.10 16.06 4.06
CA SER A 675 14.89 15.65 5.24
C SER A 675 15.82 16.73 5.80
N THR A 676 16.69 17.31 4.97
CA THR A 676 17.81 18.15 5.40
C THR A 676 17.32 19.40 6.14
N TYR A 677 16.33 20.08 5.57
CA TYR A 677 15.79 21.30 6.17
C TYR A 677 14.93 21.00 7.39
N VAL A 678 14.15 19.92 7.38
CA VAL A 678 13.32 19.54 8.52
C VAL A 678 14.19 19.15 9.71
N TYR A 679 15.22 18.32 9.53
CA TYR A 679 16.12 17.95 10.62
C TYR A 679 16.98 19.12 11.10
N LEU A 680 17.33 20.08 10.23
CA LEU A 680 17.95 21.33 10.66
C LEU A 680 17.01 22.14 11.57
N ILE A 681 15.73 22.27 11.20
CA ILE A 681 14.72 22.96 12.02
C ILE A 681 14.57 22.25 13.37
N VAL A 682 14.38 20.93 13.38
CA VAL A 682 14.29 20.12 14.61
C VAL A 682 15.53 20.29 15.48
N GLY A 683 16.72 20.22 14.89
CA GLY A 683 17.99 20.41 15.59
C GLY A 683 18.12 21.81 16.22
N VAL A 684 17.72 22.86 15.50
CA VAL A 684 17.67 24.23 16.03
C VAL A 684 16.66 24.36 17.16
N MET A 685 15.49 23.73 17.05
CA MET A 685 14.48 23.73 18.13
C MET A 685 15.00 23.07 19.40
N TYR A 686 15.61 21.88 19.29
CA TYR A 686 16.28 21.23 20.43
C TYR A 686 17.38 22.13 21.00
N LEU A 687 18.22 22.73 20.15
CA LEU A 687 19.30 23.60 20.58
C LEU A 687 18.77 24.80 21.38
N ILE A 688 17.69 25.44 20.94
CA ILE A 688 17.06 26.57 21.63
C ILE A 688 16.59 26.13 23.02
N VAL A 689 15.83 25.03 23.10
CA VAL A 689 15.26 24.55 24.36
C VAL A 689 16.33 24.07 25.33
N ILE A 690 17.29 23.27 24.87
CA ILE A 690 18.41 22.78 25.68
C ILE A 690 19.27 23.94 26.18
N THR A 691 19.55 24.93 25.32
CA THR A 691 20.33 26.11 25.71
C THR A 691 19.57 26.95 26.74
N ALA A 692 18.25 27.13 26.57
CA ALA A 692 17.42 27.83 27.54
C ALA A 692 17.43 27.13 28.90
N LEU A 693 17.24 25.81 28.93
CA LEU A 693 17.27 25.00 30.15
C LEU A 693 18.65 25.00 30.81
N THR A 694 19.73 24.90 30.03
CA THR A 694 21.10 24.95 30.56
C THR A 694 21.45 26.33 31.11
N ARG A 695 20.94 27.42 30.51
CA ARG A 695 21.08 28.77 31.07
C ARG A 695 20.30 28.93 32.37
N LEU A 696 19.06 28.41 32.42
CA LEU A 696 18.27 28.37 33.64
C LEU A 696 18.98 27.58 34.74
N ALA A 697 19.58 26.44 34.41
CA ALA A 697 20.41 25.63 35.30
C ALA A 697 21.52 26.47 35.94
N LYS A 698 22.33 27.15 35.12
CA LYS A 698 23.45 27.99 35.60
C LYS A 698 22.99 29.12 36.52
N VAL A 699 21.80 29.69 36.30
CA VAL A 699 21.23 30.70 37.19
C VAL A 699 20.82 30.09 38.53
N LEU A 700 20.22 28.89 38.53
CA LEU A 700 19.87 28.17 39.74
C LEU A 700 21.12 27.75 40.53
N GLU A 701 22.14 27.24 39.84
CA GLU A 701 23.44 26.89 40.45
C GLU A 701 24.08 28.08 41.18
N LYS A 702 24.05 29.27 40.58
CA LYS A 702 24.58 30.51 41.20
C LYS A 702 23.81 30.95 42.45
N LYS A 703 22.55 30.57 42.60
CA LYS A 703 21.72 30.92 43.77
C LYS A 703 21.83 29.90 44.92
N VAL A 704 22.34 28.70 44.61
CA VAL A 704 22.45 27.58 45.56
C VAL A 704 23.84 27.50 46.18
N LYS A 705 24.88 27.95 45.45
CA LYS A 705 26.17 28.36 46.03
C LYS A 705 25.97 29.58 46.92
#